data_AF-A0A2J7PRH3-F1
#
_entry.id   AF-A0A2J7PRH3-F1
#
_cell.length_a   1.000
_cell.length_b   1.000
_cell.length_c   1.000
_cell.angle_alpha   90.00
_cell.angle_beta   90.00
_cell.angle_gamma   90.00
#
_symmetry.space_group_name_H-M   'P 1'
#
loop_
_entity.id
_entity.type
_entity.pdbx_description
1 polymer ?
#
loop_
_entity_poly.entity_id
_entity_poly.type
_entity_poly.pdbx_seq_one_letter_code
_entity_poly.pdbx_strand_id
1 'polypeptide(L)'
;MQYIWFIVCFMFDLTSTLLLQSVPNHILAAPASSMTASVQQVNQLEGQLEYERRLVETLETQQRTLLSQLEAVTQRETELQEEVTLLEKNLTILKHDLKESQRKAENESEVRRKAESVLQDLKRKLEEEQNKRTREMNNSQQVNDKINVLEKQVSDMQEKLKTEAEGSTRLRKQVAELTVAKSASEQMHVELQGMLSTLQQQRDALQQEVAVLQGQLTQEKSSRTQASDLQQELEGRLQALHGELEQAKQREAKLTEDNRQLSEKVSSLEKECASLSLELKAAENRYQQEVRAHEETERSRLVSKEEANLEVVKALQAKLNEEKSARQKADLQSQEKERQMSMLSVDYRQIQQRLQKLEGEHRQESEKVKALQAQVEQEQQKKSALQTEVGIVSSEAAHLRAREAQLTHEVIQLREGKKSVEEELHKVKTARSVDDLQMKELQDQLEAEQYFSTLYKTQAQDMQEELDEKIRAIQELEEERGSLAHQLQIALARADSEALARSIAEETVADLEKEKTMKELEHKDLLAKHRSELANKETVLNSMKERELDYKKSVDQLLKDKDDANRQLKMMQEDIAKANSNSEELERLRKQFKQEQLLKMQAVNKLAEIMNRKDMSNTGRKNKVSSADLRKREKECRKLQQELTQEKEKYSQMAAKWQKELQELQSQAQEDNLTRVRLQMELDSKDSEIEQLQGKLASLSSETASLSSGGAENDDELMGQESRLEGWLSVPNKQNIRRHGWKKQYVVVSSKKIIFYNSENDKQNTDPVLILDLNKVFHVRSVTQGDVIRADPTDIPRIFQLLYAGEGEARRPDDGGLSQLELSVLRDDKPGTISLKGHEFVQISYHMPTNCEVCTKPLWHMFRPPPALECRRCRIKVHRDHLDRKEDSIAPCKLHYDPNSAKELLLLAATSDDQKLWTQRLGKKIQKSGYKANSGVDGARVSPR
;
A
#
# COMPACT_ATOMS: atom_id res chain seq x y z
N MET A 1 -42.09 -57.75 -60.23
CA MET A 1 -41.85 -58.95 -61.05
C MET A 1 -43.01 -59.90 -60.75
N GLN A 2 -43.92 -60.16 -61.70
CA GLN A 2 -43.83 -61.14 -62.80
C GLN A 2 -43.94 -62.60 -62.32
N TYR A 3 -44.70 -63.51 -62.96
CA TYR A 3 -45.92 -63.43 -63.81
C TYR A 3 -46.40 -64.91 -64.05
N ILE A 4 -47.54 -65.14 -64.74
CA ILE A 4 -48.01 -66.42 -65.35
C ILE A 4 -48.60 -67.46 -64.34
N TRP A 5 -49.71 -68.22 -64.51
CA TRP A 5 -50.56 -68.80 -65.60
C TRP A 5 -50.23 -70.26 -66.02
N PHE A 6 -51.15 -71.17 -66.37
CA PHE A 6 -52.64 -71.30 -66.23
C PHE A 6 -53.07 -72.76 -66.55
N ILE A 7 -54.39 -73.05 -66.63
CA ILE A 7 -55.07 -74.30 -67.13
C ILE A 7 -55.05 -75.50 -66.15
N VAL A 8 -56.12 -76.27 -65.81
CA VAL A 8 -57.59 -76.40 -66.10
C VAL A 8 -58.05 -77.67 -66.86
N CYS A 9 -58.96 -78.42 -66.21
CA CYS A 9 -59.93 -79.43 -66.70
C CYS A 9 -59.50 -80.74 -67.39
N PHE A 10 -60.19 -81.83 -67.01
CA PHE A 10 -61.13 -82.51 -67.91
C PHE A 10 -62.38 -83.00 -67.13
N MET A 11 -63.51 -83.15 -67.82
CA MET A 11 -64.82 -83.63 -67.29
C MET A 11 -65.41 -84.70 -68.22
N PHE A 12 -66.54 -85.31 -67.78
CA PHE A 12 -67.65 -86.01 -68.47
C PHE A 12 -67.94 -87.36 -67.77
N ASP A 13 -69.12 -87.59 -67.15
CA ASP A 13 -70.48 -87.80 -67.70
C ASP A 13 -70.73 -89.30 -68.05
N LEU A 14 -71.93 -89.90 -67.96
CA LEU A 14 -73.29 -89.41 -67.64
C LEU A 14 -74.11 -90.50 -66.87
N THR A 15 -75.36 -90.20 -66.54
CA THR A 15 -76.36 -91.03 -65.85
C THR A 15 -77.21 -91.94 -66.76
N SER A 16 -77.89 -92.95 -66.17
CA SER A 16 -79.38 -93.07 -66.13
C SER A 16 -80.03 -94.44 -66.50
N THR A 17 -80.99 -94.92 -65.66
CA THR A 17 -82.27 -95.65 -65.96
C THR A 17 -82.32 -96.96 -66.80
N LEU A 18 -83.33 -97.87 -66.72
CA LEU A 18 -84.22 -98.44 -65.67
C LEU A 18 -85.12 -99.57 -66.31
N LEU A 19 -85.93 -100.31 -65.52
CA LEU A 19 -87.14 -101.13 -65.85
C LEU A 19 -87.06 -102.58 -66.43
N LEU A 20 -87.17 -103.58 -65.51
CA LEU A 20 -88.23 -104.61 -65.34
C LEU A 20 -89.19 -105.06 -66.48
N GLN A 21 -89.41 -106.39 -66.68
CA GLN A 21 -90.67 -107.16 -66.34
C GLN A 21 -90.73 -108.68 -66.77
N SER A 22 -91.44 -109.51 -65.95
CA SER A 22 -92.15 -110.83 -66.11
C SER A 22 -91.85 -111.88 -67.24
N VAL A 23 -91.84 -113.25 -67.12
CA VAL A 23 -92.45 -114.32 -66.24
C VAL A 23 -93.92 -114.73 -66.64
N PRO A 24 -94.46 -116.02 -66.63
CA PRO A 24 -94.00 -117.36 -66.11
C PRO A 24 -94.21 -118.68 -66.97
N ASN A 25 -93.65 -119.82 -66.48
CA ASN A 25 -94.05 -121.27 -66.38
C ASN A 25 -94.96 -122.11 -67.38
N HIS A 26 -94.81 -123.46 -67.26
CA HIS A 26 -95.74 -124.61 -67.56
C HIS A 26 -95.63 -125.31 -68.96
N ILE A 27 -95.92 -126.63 -69.23
CA ILE A 27 -96.34 -127.83 -68.42
C ILE A 27 -95.91 -129.22 -69.04
N LEU A 28 -96.45 -130.36 -68.54
CA LEU A 28 -96.14 -131.80 -68.82
C LEU A 28 -96.93 -132.53 -69.97
N ALA A 29 -96.47 -133.75 -70.32
CA ALA A 29 -97.21 -135.00 -70.72
C ALA A 29 -97.50 -135.38 -72.21
N ALA A 30 -97.84 -136.67 -72.42
CA ALA A 30 -98.05 -137.40 -73.71
C ALA A 30 -99.51 -137.92 -73.89
N PRO A 31 -99.90 -138.64 -74.98
CA PRO A 31 -99.90 -140.13 -74.95
C PRO A 31 -99.74 -140.82 -76.36
N ALA A 32 -100.24 -142.06 -76.53
CA ALA A 32 -99.84 -143.00 -77.60
C ALA A 32 -100.96 -143.95 -78.12
N SER A 33 -100.59 -144.90 -79.00
CA SER A 33 -101.30 -146.11 -79.47
C SER A 33 -100.32 -146.95 -80.31
N SER A 34 -100.39 -148.28 -80.49
CA SER A 34 -101.23 -149.40 -80.00
C SER A 34 -100.39 -150.72 -80.13
N MET A 35 -100.83 -151.99 -80.01
CA MET A 35 -102.15 -152.64 -79.95
C MET A 35 -102.07 -154.04 -79.28
N THR A 36 -103.19 -154.51 -78.70
CA THR A 36 -103.57 -155.90 -78.32
C THR A 36 -102.50 -157.01 -78.11
N ALA A 37 -102.27 -157.35 -76.82
CA ALA A 37 -102.22 -158.72 -76.28
C ALA A 37 -102.54 -158.67 -74.76
N SER A 38 -102.91 -159.78 -74.11
CA SER A 38 -103.66 -159.71 -72.83
C SER A 38 -102.90 -160.04 -71.53
N VAL A 39 -103.27 -159.29 -70.47
CA VAL A 39 -103.20 -159.61 -69.03
C VAL A 39 -101.84 -159.67 -68.32
N GLN A 40 -100.73 -160.13 -68.92
CA GLN A 40 -99.44 -160.22 -68.18
C GLN A 40 -98.78 -158.87 -67.80
N GLN A 41 -99.32 -157.74 -68.28
CA GLN A 41 -98.66 -156.42 -68.23
C GLN A 41 -98.90 -155.63 -66.92
N VAL A 42 -99.84 -156.05 -66.05
CA VAL A 42 -100.26 -155.28 -64.86
C VAL A 42 -99.15 -155.17 -63.81
N ASN A 43 -98.59 -156.30 -63.39
CA ASN A 43 -97.63 -156.39 -62.27
C ASN A 43 -96.31 -155.61 -62.50
N GLN A 44 -96.03 -155.19 -63.73
CA GLN A 44 -94.80 -154.46 -64.08
C GLN A 44 -94.94 -152.93 -63.90
N LEU A 45 -96.17 -152.41 -63.88
CA LEU A 45 -96.45 -150.98 -63.71
C LEU A 45 -96.45 -150.55 -62.23
N GLU A 46 -96.91 -151.43 -61.33
CA GLU A 46 -96.97 -151.13 -59.89
C GLU A 46 -95.58 -150.82 -59.30
N GLY A 47 -94.55 -151.58 -59.69
CA GLY A 47 -93.17 -151.35 -59.26
C GLY A 47 -92.54 -150.06 -59.81
N GLN A 48 -93.07 -149.46 -60.88
CA GLN A 48 -92.60 -148.16 -61.37
C GLN A 48 -93.20 -147.00 -60.56
N LEU A 49 -94.46 -147.11 -60.15
CA LEU A 49 -95.15 -146.09 -59.36
C LEU A 49 -94.50 -145.87 -57.98
N GLU A 50 -93.97 -146.93 -57.37
CA GLU A 50 -93.30 -146.87 -56.06
C GLU A 50 -91.89 -146.25 -56.11
N TYR A 51 -91.21 -146.30 -57.26
CA TYR A 51 -89.94 -145.63 -57.50
C TYR A 51 -90.13 -144.10 -57.58
N GLU A 52 -91.08 -143.65 -58.40
CA GLU A 52 -91.40 -142.22 -58.58
C GLU A 52 -91.77 -141.53 -57.26
N ARG A 53 -92.55 -142.18 -56.40
CA ARG A 53 -92.92 -141.63 -55.08
C ARG A 53 -91.70 -141.29 -54.21
N ARG A 54 -90.70 -142.19 -54.17
CA ARG A 54 -89.46 -141.96 -53.39
C ARG A 54 -88.60 -140.86 -53.99
N LEU A 55 -88.60 -140.71 -55.32
CA LEU A 55 -87.88 -139.65 -56.01
C LEU A 55 -88.45 -138.26 -55.65
N VAL A 56 -89.78 -138.11 -55.67
CA VAL A 56 -90.46 -136.86 -55.28
C VAL A 56 -90.17 -136.48 -53.82
N GLU A 57 -90.30 -137.43 -52.88
CA GLU A 57 -90.05 -137.18 -51.45
C GLU A 57 -88.59 -136.78 -51.16
N THR A 58 -87.64 -137.30 -51.96
CA THR A 58 -86.21 -136.91 -51.91
C THR A 58 -85.99 -135.49 -52.44
N LEU A 59 -86.73 -135.07 -53.48
CA LEU A 59 -86.62 -133.71 -54.03
C LEU A 59 -87.27 -132.66 -53.11
N GLU A 60 -88.41 -132.95 -52.49
CA GLU A 60 -89.06 -132.04 -51.54
C GLU A 60 -88.22 -131.79 -50.27
N THR A 61 -87.45 -132.79 -49.82
CA THR A 61 -86.55 -132.67 -48.67
C THR A 61 -85.28 -131.89 -49.04
N GLN A 62 -84.75 -132.07 -50.26
CA GLN A 62 -83.70 -131.19 -50.80
C GLN A 62 -84.15 -129.73 -50.92
N GLN A 63 -85.35 -129.47 -51.46
CA GLN A 63 -85.89 -128.11 -51.61
C GLN A 63 -86.02 -127.39 -50.26
N ARG A 64 -86.57 -128.06 -49.23
CA ARG A 64 -86.68 -127.52 -47.87
C ARG A 64 -85.32 -127.21 -47.24
N THR A 65 -84.31 -128.05 -47.50
CA THR A 65 -82.94 -127.84 -47.02
C THR A 65 -82.30 -126.61 -47.67
N LEU A 66 -82.46 -126.42 -48.98
CA LEU A 66 -81.92 -125.27 -49.72
C LEU A 66 -82.55 -123.94 -49.29
N LEU A 67 -83.85 -123.91 -48.99
CA LEU A 67 -84.52 -122.70 -48.49
C LEU A 67 -83.96 -122.26 -47.13
N SER A 68 -83.82 -123.20 -46.19
CA SER A 68 -83.25 -122.90 -44.87
C SER A 68 -81.78 -122.44 -44.95
N GLN A 69 -81.01 -122.96 -45.91
CA GLN A 69 -79.64 -122.47 -46.17
C GLN A 69 -79.63 -121.04 -46.73
N LEU A 70 -80.59 -120.68 -47.59
CA LEU A 70 -80.69 -119.34 -48.16
C LEU A 70 -81.05 -118.29 -47.09
N GLU A 71 -82.01 -118.60 -46.20
CA GLU A 71 -82.37 -117.75 -45.06
C GLU A 71 -81.18 -117.53 -44.10
N ALA A 72 -80.41 -118.57 -43.82
CA ALA A 72 -79.21 -118.46 -42.97
C ALA A 72 -78.10 -117.59 -43.60
N VAL A 73 -77.98 -117.57 -44.94
CA VAL A 73 -77.03 -116.71 -45.65
C VAL A 73 -77.48 -115.25 -45.63
N THR A 74 -78.75 -114.95 -45.92
CA THR A 74 -79.25 -113.56 -45.93
C THR A 74 -79.24 -112.93 -44.54
N GLN A 75 -79.57 -113.69 -43.49
CA GLN A 75 -79.43 -113.23 -42.10
C GLN A 75 -77.97 -112.82 -41.80
N ARG A 76 -77.01 -113.67 -42.18
CA ARG A 76 -75.58 -113.41 -41.96
C ARG A 76 -75.04 -112.26 -42.80
N GLU A 77 -75.61 -112.01 -43.97
CA GLU A 77 -75.30 -110.83 -44.78
C GLU A 77 -75.74 -109.54 -44.08
N THR A 78 -76.95 -109.51 -43.49
CA THR A 78 -77.43 -108.34 -42.74
C THR A 78 -76.59 -108.04 -41.49
N GLU A 79 -76.17 -109.08 -40.75
CA GLU A 79 -75.26 -108.95 -39.59
C GLU A 79 -73.92 -108.30 -39.98
N LEU A 80 -73.35 -108.70 -41.12
CA LEU A 80 -72.10 -108.13 -41.63
C LEU A 80 -72.27 -106.68 -42.12
N GLN A 81 -73.42 -106.32 -42.69
CA GLN A 81 -73.72 -104.94 -43.09
C GLN A 81 -73.89 -104.02 -41.87
N GLU A 82 -74.49 -104.50 -40.78
CA GLU A 82 -74.55 -103.77 -39.51
C GLU A 82 -73.16 -103.61 -38.88
N GLU A 83 -72.32 -104.66 -38.88
CA GLU A 83 -70.94 -104.59 -38.38
C GLU A 83 -70.09 -103.59 -39.18
N VAL A 84 -70.14 -103.62 -40.52
CA VAL A 84 -69.43 -102.67 -41.39
C VAL A 84 -69.85 -101.24 -41.11
N THR A 85 -71.16 -100.93 -41.06
CA THR A 85 -71.62 -99.55 -40.83
C THR A 85 -71.35 -99.07 -39.39
N LEU A 86 -71.18 -99.97 -38.42
CA LEU A 86 -70.70 -99.64 -37.07
C LEU A 86 -69.20 -99.33 -37.07
N LEU A 87 -68.39 -100.13 -37.78
CA LEU A 87 -66.95 -99.90 -37.93
C LEU A 87 -66.65 -98.58 -38.67
N GLU A 88 -67.42 -98.23 -39.70
CA GLU A 88 -67.29 -96.95 -40.42
C GLU A 88 -67.58 -95.74 -39.53
N LYS A 89 -68.60 -95.82 -38.66
CA LYS A 89 -68.91 -94.78 -37.65
C LYS A 89 -67.75 -94.63 -36.66
N ASN A 90 -67.27 -95.74 -36.09
CA ASN A 90 -66.16 -95.74 -35.13
C ASN A 90 -64.87 -95.19 -35.75
N LEU A 91 -64.55 -95.58 -37.00
CA LEU A 91 -63.40 -95.10 -37.75
C LEU A 91 -63.51 -93.60 -38.10
N THR A 92 -64.72 -93.07 -38.26
CA THR A 92 -64.98 -91.64 -38.45
C THR A 92 -64.78 -90.84 -37.15
N ILE A 93 -65.23 -91.36 -36.02
CA ILE A 93 -65.02 -90.77 -34.69
C ILE A 93 -63.51 -90.72 -34.36
N LEU A 94 -62.80 -91.84 -34.51
CA LEU A 94 -61.34 -91.89 -34.27
C LEU A 94 -60.55 -90.91 -35.17
N LYS A 95 -61.00 -90.68 -36.40
CA LYS A 95 -60.41 -89.65 -37.30
C LYS A 95 -60.70 -88.21 -36.85
N HIS A 96 -61.82 -87.96 -36.18
CA HIS A 96 -62.12 -86.67 -35.57
C HIS A 96 -61.21 -86.43 -34.35
N ASP A 97 -61.18 -87.39 -33.43
CA ASP A 97 -60.50 -87.25 -32.14
C ASP A 97 -58.98 -87.16 -32.30
N LEU A 98 -58.41 -87.86 -33.29
CA LEU A 98 -57.02 -87.70 -33.70
C LEU A 98 -56.70 -86.26 -34.15
N LYS A 99 -57.59 -85.63 -34.94
CA LYS A 99 -57.41 -84.24 -35.40
C LYS A 99 -57.59 -83.23 -34.26
N GLU A 100 -58.49 -83.49 -33.31
CA GLU A 100 -58.65 -82.63 -32.15
C GLU A 100 -57.43 -82.74 -31.21
N SER A 101 -56.89 -83.95 -31.03
CA SER A 101 -55.64 -84.20 -30.29
C SER A 101 -54.45 -83.49 -30.94
N GLN A 102 -54.30 -83.59 -32.26
CA GLN A 102 -53.27 -82.85 -33.02
C GLN A 102 -53.36 -81.34 -32.80
N ARG A 103 -54.55 -80.74 -32.95
CA ARG A 103 -54.77 -79.31 -32.69
C ARG A 103 -54.44 -78.88 -31.26
N LYS A 104 -54.68 -79.76 -30.26
CA LYS A 104 -54.32 -79.48 -28.86
C LYS A 104 -52.80 -79.49 -28.68
N ALA A 105 -52.09 -80.47 -29.26
CA ALA A 105 -50.63 -80.55 -29.22
C ALA A 105 -49.95 -79.38 -29.96
N GLU A 106 -50.48 -78.96 -31.12
CA GLU A 106 -50.01 -77.79 -31.86
C GLU A 106 -50.14 -76.50 -31.04
N ASN A 107 -51.30 -76.26 -30.43
CA ASN A 107 -51.54 -75.11 -29.56
C ASN A 107 -50.62 -75.13 -28.32
N GLU A 108 -50.42 -76.29 -27.68
CA GLU A 108 -49.53 -76.41 -26.52
C GLU A 108 -48.06 -76.16 -26.89
N SER A 109 -47.61 -76.64 -28.06
CA SER A 109 -46.29 -76.38 -28.61
C SER A 109 -46.05 -74.89 -28.85
N GLU A 110 -47.03 -74.20 -29.44
CA GLU A 110 -46.95 -72.75 -29.71
C GLU A 110 -47.00 -71.91 -28.41
N VAL A 111 -47.77 -72.33 -27.40
CA VAL A 111 -47.76 -71.71 -26.06
C VAL A 111 -46.41 -71.93 -25.37
N ARG A 112 -45.84 -73.13 -25.45
CA ARG A 112 -44.49 -73.46 -24.92
C ARG A 112 -43.41 -72.59 -25.57
N ARG A 113 -43.39 -72.49 -26.90
CA ARG A 113 -42.47 -71.63 -27.67
C ARG A 113 -42.58 -70.16 -27.24
N LYS A 114 -43.79 -69.65 -27.02
CA LYS A 114 -44.02 -68.29 -26.52
C LYS A 114 -43.49 -68.09 -25.09
N ALA A 115 -43.71 -69.05 -24.20
CA ALA A 115 -43.17 -69.00 -22.84
C ALA A 115 -41.63 -69.04 -22.82
N GLU A 116 -41.01 -69.88 -23.65
CA GLU A 116 -39.56 -69.97 -23.82
C GLU A 116 -38.96 -68.64 -24.32
N SER A 117 -39.59 -67.99 -25.30
CA SER A 117 -39.17 -66.66 -25.79
C SER A 117 -39.22 -65.61 -24.68
N VAL A 118 -40.30 -65.55 -23.89
CA VAL A 118 -40.43 -64.61 -22.77
C VAL A 118 -39.39 -64.90 -21.68
N LEU A 119 -39.10 -66.18 -21.40
CA LEU A 119 -38.08 -66.59 -20.43
C LEU A 119 -36.67 -66.18 -20.89
N GLN A 120 -36.37 -66.29 -22.19
CA GLN A 120 -35.10 -65.83 -22.77
C GLN A 120 -34.96 -64.29 -22.71
N ASP A 121 -36.03 -63.55 -22.99
CA ASP A 121 -36.04 -62.09 -22.84
C ASP A 121 -35.87 -61.63 -21.38
N LEU A 122 -36.46 -62.35 -20.42
CA LEU A 122 -36.30 -62.06 -18.99
C LEU A 122 -34.87 -62.37 -18.50
N LYS A 123 -34.24 -63.44 -19.00
CA LYS A 123 -32.82 -63.72 -18.72
C LYS A 123 -31.91 -62.60 -19.23
N ARG A 124 -32.09 -62.19 -20.49
CA ARG A 124 -31.34 -61.06 -21.10
C ARG A 124 -31.47 -59.78 -20.27
N LYS A 125 -32.69 -59.41 -19.87
CA LYS A 125 -32.92 -58.21 -19.03
C LYS A 125 -32.29 -58.31 -17.64
N LEU A 126 -32.25 -59.51 -17.05
CA LEU A 126 -31.56 -59.74 -15.77
C LEU A 126 -30.04 -59.60 -15.91
N GLU A 127 -29.45 -60.12 -16.98
CA GLU A 127 -28.03 -59.96 -17.30
C GLU A 127 -27.68 -58.50 -17.62
N GLU A 128 -28.55 -57.77 -18.35
CA GLU A 128 -28.39 -56.35 -18.64
C GLU A 128 -28.37 -55.49 -17.36
N GLU A 129 -29.32 -55.70 -16.43
CA GLU A 129 -29.34 -54.98 -15.14
C GLU A 129 -28.20 -55.41 -14.19
N GLN A 130 -27.78 -56.68 -14.19
CA GLN A 130 -26.59 -57.11 -13.44
C GLN A 130 -25.31 -56.43 -13.95
N ASN A 131 -25.14 -56.37 -15.28
CA ASN A 131 -24.01 -55.68 -15.91
C ASN A 131 -24.04 -54.17 -15.61
N LYS A 132 -25.20 -53.53 -15.71
CA LYS A 132 -25.40 -52.11 -15.38
C LYS A 132 -25.07 -51.82 -13.91
N ARG A 133 -25.62 -52.59 -12.96
CA ARG A 133 -25.35 -52.44 -11.53
C ARG A 133 -23.87 -52.63 -11.18
N THR A 134 -23.17 -53.53 -11.90
CA THR A 134 -21.72 -53.73 -11.74
C THR A 134 -20.92 -52.51 -12.25
N ARG A 135 -21.33 -51.91 -13.38
CA ARG A 135 -20.73 -50.65 -13.88
C ARG A 135 -20.98 -49.48 -12.93
N GLU A 136 -22.20 -49.34 -12.41
CA GLU A 136 -22.56 -48.32 -11.41
C GLU A 136 -21.73 -48.47 -10.13
N MET A 137 -21.53 -49.70 -9.65
CA MET A 137 -20.67 -49.99 -8.49
C MET A 137 -19.21 -49.61 -8.76
N ASN A 138 -18.66 -49.98 -9.91
CA ASN A 138 -17.28 -49.65 -10.28
C ASN A 138 -17.06 -48.14 -10.46
N ASN A 139 -18.01 -47.43 -11.09
CA ASN A 139 -17.97 -45.97 -11.21
C ASN A 139 -18.06 -45.30 -9.83
N SER A 140 -18.93 -45.80 -8.95
CA SER A 140 -19.06 -45.31 -7.57
C SER A 140 -17.75 -45.47 -6.78
N GLN A 141 -17.11 -46.64 -6.90
CA GLN A 141 -15.80 -46.89 -6.30
C GLN A 141 -14.73 -45.92 -6.86
N GLN A 142 -14.65 -45.75 -8.18
CA GLN A 142 -13.68 -44.85 -8.82
C GLN A 142 -13.88 -43.38 -8.42
N VAL A 143 -15.14 -42.93 -8.23
CA VAL A 143 -15.45 -41.60 -7.69
C VAL A 143 -15.03 -41.49 -6.22
N ASN A 144 -15.29 -42.52 -5.41
CA ASN A 144 -14.91 -42.55 -4.00
C ASN A 144 -13.37 -42.54 -3.82
N ASP A 145 -12.63 -43.30 -4.63
CA ASP A 145 -11.17 -43.28 -4.65
C ASP A 145 -10.63 -41.91 -5.06
N LYS A 146 -11.30 -41.22 -6.00
CA LYS A 146 -10.94 -39.86 -6.40
C LYS A 146 -11.24 -38.84 -5.29
N ILE A 147 -12.31 -39.02 -4.52
CA ILE A 147 -12.61 -38.21 -3.32
C ILE A 147 -11.50 -38.42 -2.27
N ASN A 148 -11.15 -39.66 -1.94
CA ASN A 148 -10.08 -39.98 -0.99
C ASN A 148 -8.72 -39.32 -1.37
N VAL A 149 -8.39 -39.29 -2.66
CA VAL A 149 -7.18 -38.60 -3.17
C VAL A 149 -7.27 -37.08 -3.00
N LEU A 150 -8.42 -36.48 -3.29
CA LEU A 150 -8.64 -35.04 -3.14
C LEU A 150 -8.65 -34.61 -1.66
N GLU A 151 -9.29 -35.38 -0.77
CA GLU A 151 -9.27 -35.15 0.67
C GLU A 151 -7.85 -35.21 1.24
N LYS A 152 -7.04 -36.19 0.79
CA LYS A 152 -5.63 -36.24 1.14
C LYS A 152 -4.86 -35.01 0.61
N GLN A 153 -5.05 -34.61 -0.64
CA GLN A 153 -4.40 -33.41 -1.19
C GLN A 153 -4.77 -32.15 -0.40
N VAL A 154 -6.03 -32.01 0.04
CA VAL A 154 -6.45 -30.91 0.92
C VAL A 154 -5.73 -30.98 2.28
N SER A 155 -5.60 -32.16 2.89
CA SER A 155 -4.83 -32.34 4.13
C SER A 155 -3.35 -31.97 3.96
N ASP A 156 -2.70 -32.50 2.93
CA ASP A 156 -1.29 -32.24 2.61
C ASP A 156 -1.03 -30.74 2.36
N MET A 157 -1.99 -30.01 1.79
CA MET A 157 -1.92 -28.55 1.56
C MET A 157 -2.23 -27.73 2.83
N GLN A 158 -3.13 -28.20 3.70
CA GLN A 158 -3.38 -27.57 5.00
C GLN A 158 -2.16 -27.66 5.93
N GLU A 159 -1.45 -28.79 5.93
CA GLU A 159 -0.23 -28.94 6.71
C GLU A 159 0.90 -28.03 6.19
N LYS A 160 1.08 -27.93 4.86
CA LYS A 160 2.00 -26.96 4.25
C LYS A 160 1.67 -25.51 4.63
N LEU A 161 0.40 -25.11 4.52
CA LEU A 161 -0.06 -23.76 4.91
C LEU A 161 0.21 -23.47 6.38
N LYS A 162 0.04 -24.47 7.27
CA LYS A 162 0.41 -24.36 8.68
C LYS A 162 1.92 -24.16 8.86
N THR A 163 2.76 -24.95 8.19
CA THR A 163 4.22 -24.78 8.28
C THR A 163 4.69 -23.42 7.74
N GLU A 164 4.04 -22.89 6.70
CA GLU A 164 4.34 -21.57 6.14
C GLU A 164 3.91 -20.44 7.08
N ALA A 165 2.75 -20.57 7.75
CA ALA A 165 2.34 -19.64 8.80
C ALA A 165 3.28 -19.66 10.03
N GLU A 166 3.80 -20.84 10.40
CA GLU A 166 4.84 -20.97 11.42
C GLU A 166 6.18 -20.37 10.97
N GLY A 167 6.57 -20.51 9.69
CA GLY A 167 7.73 -19.85 9.10
C GLY A 167 7.61 -18.32 9.13
N SER A 168 6.49 -17.80 8.62
CA SER A 168 6.15 -16.38 8.59
C SER A 168 6.12 -15.72 9.97
N THR A 169 5.72 -16.44 11.03
CA THR A 169 5.75 -15.92 12.41
C THR A 169 7.16 -15.93 13.00
N ARG A 170 7.99 -16.94 12.70
CA ARG A 170 9.43 -16.95 13.06
C ARG A 170 10.19 -15.83 12.38
N LEU A 171 10.00 -15.62 11.07
CA LEU A 171 10.63 -14.54 10.32
C LEU A 171 10.25 -13.15 10.86
N ARG A 172 8.98 -12.92 11.18
CA ARG A 172 8.53 -11.66 11.82
C ARG A 172 9.18 -11.44 13.19
N LYS A 173 9.37 -12.49 13.99
CA LYS A 173 10.10 -12.40 15.27
C LYS A 173 11.58 -12.06 15.06
N GLN A 174 12.24 -12.71 14.09
CA GLN A 174 13.64 -12.44 13.74
C GLN A 174 13.84 -11.02 13.21
N VAL A 175 12.92 -10.50 12.39
CA VAL A 175 12.94 -9.10 11.92
C VAL A 175 12.83 -8.14 13.10
N ALA A 176 11.92 -8.38 14.05
CA ALA A 176 11.80 -7.54 15.24
C ALA A 176 13.07 -7.56 16.12
N GLU A 177 13.68 -8.74 16.31
CA GLU A 177 14.94 -8.89 17.05
C GLU A 177 16.10 -8.15 16.35
N LEU A 178 16.18 -8.23 15.02
CA LEU A 178 17.16 -7.48 14.21
C LEU A 178 16.90 -5.96 14.25
N THR A 179 15.64 -5.51 14.27
CA THR A 179 15.31 -4.08 14.41
C THR A 179 15.77 -3.53 15.76
N VAL A 180 15.56 -4.27 16.85
CA VAL A 180 16.05 -3.89 18.19
C VAL A 180 17.59 -3.83 18.21
N ALA A 181 18.26 -4.86 17.67
CA ALA A 181 19.72 -4.88 17.56
C ALA A 181 20.27 -3.70 16.73
N LYS A 182 19.60 -3.37 15.62
CA LYS A 182 19.92 -2.21 14.78
C LYS A 182 19.80 -0.90 15.57
N SER A 183 18.68 -0.67 16.25
CA SER A 183 18.49 0.56 17.06
C SER A 183 19.52 0.73 18.19
N ALA A 184 19.94 -0.37 18.83
CA ALA A 184 20.98 -0.35 19.85
C ALA A 184 22.36 0.00 19.26
N SER A 185 22.66 -0.50 18.05
CA SER A 185 23.88 -0.16 17.31
C SER A 185 23.88 1.30 16.86
N GLU A 186 22.74 1.82 16.38
CA GLU A 186 22.57 3.22 15.98
C GLU A 186 22.74 4.17 17.18
N GLN A 187 22.18 3.84 18.35
CA GLN A 187 22.39 4.62 19.55
C GLN A 187 23.87 4.60 20.01
N MET A 188 24.52 3.44 20.01
CA MET A 188 25.96 3.33 20.31
C MET A 188 26.81 4.16 19.33
N HIS A 189 26.44 4.23 18.05
CA HIS A 189 27.11 5.08 17.07
C HIS A 189 27.00 6.57 17.42
N VAL A 190 25.81 7.04 17.81
CA VAL A 190 25.58 8.44 18.25
C VAL A 190 26.38 8.76 19.53
N GLU A 191 26.42 7.84 20.50
CA GLU A 191 27.20 8.01 21.74
C GLU A 191 28.71 8.10 21.45
N LEU A 192 29.24 7.24 20.58
CA LEU A 192 30.64 7.28 20.14
C LEU A 192 30.96 8.53 19.30
N GLN A 193 30.03 9.00 18.47
CA GLN A 193 30.19 10.24 17.69
C GLN A 193 30.22 11.48 18.59
N GLY A 194 29.36 11.53 19.62
CA GLY A 194 29.39 12.58 20.64
C GLY A 194 30.68 12.56 21.47
N MET A 195 31.20 11.37 21.80
CA MET A 195 32.49 11.22 22.47
C MET A 195 33.66 11.69 21.59
N LEU A 196 33.66 11.34 20.30
CA LEU A 196 34.66 11.81 19.33
C LEU A 196 34.64 13.34 19.18
N SER A 197 33.46 13.95 19.08
CA SER A 197 33.33 15.43 19.01
C SER A 197 33.86 16.09 20.29
N THR A 198 33.56 15.53 21.47
CA THR A 198 34.09 16.00 22.75
C THR A 198 35.62 15.91 22.82
N LEU A 199 36.20 14.79 22.35
CA LEU A 199 37.66 14.61 22.31
C LEU A 199 38.34 15.54 21.29
N GLN A 200 37.69 15.85 20.17
CA GLN A 200 38.16 16.85 19.21
C GLN A 200 38.18 18.26 19.83
N GLN A 201 37.11 18.66 20.52
CA GLN A 201 37.07 19.95 21.23
C GLN A 201 38.16 20.05 22.31
N GLN A 202 38.41 18.97 23.06
CA GLN A 202 39.49 18.91 24.06
C GLN A 202 40.89 19.00 23.41
N ARG A 203 41.12 18.29 22.30
CA ARG A 203 42.35 18.40 21.50
C ARG A 203 42.58 19.84 21.04
N ASP A 204 41.55 20.49 20.52
CA ASP A 204 41.66 21.82 19.92
C ASP A 204 41.90 22.91 20.99
N ALA A 205 41.26 22.78 22.15
CA ALA A 205 41.57 23.60 23.32
C ALA A 205 43.03 23.43 23.79
N LEU A 206 43.52 22.19 23.90
CA LEU A 206 44.92 21.91 24.28
C LEU A 206 45.92 22.41 23.23
N GLN A 207 45.59 22.34 21.93
CA GLN A 207 46.41 22.93 20.86
C GLN A 207 46.45 24.46 20.96
N GLN A 208 45.34 25.11 21.31
CA GLN A 208 45.29 26.55 21.56
C GLN A 208 46.13 26.94 22.81
N GLU A 209 46.04 26.17 23.91
CA GLU A 209 46.89 26.38 25.10
C GLU A 209 48.38 26.24 24.77
N VAL A 210 48.77 25.21 23.99
CA VAL A 210 50.15 25.03 23.53
C VAL A 210 50.63 26.22 22.69
N ALA A 211 49.80 26.75 21.79
CA ALA A 211 50.15 27.92 21.00
C ALA A 211 50.32 29.19 21.87
N VAL A 212 49.45 29.39 22.88
CA VAL A 212 49.58 30.49 23.84
C VAL A 212 50.86 30.36 24.69
N LEU A 213 51.16 29.17 25.18
CA LEU A 213 52.38 28.89 25.96
C LEU A 213 53.66 29.06 25.11
N GLN A 214 53.64 28.70 23.82
CA GLN A 214 54.74 28.97 22.90
C GLN A 214 54.94 30.48 22.66
N GLY A 215 53.85 31.25 22.56
CA GLY A 215 53.89 32.70 22.50
C GLY A 215 54.53 33.31 23.75
N GLN A 216 54.06 32.93 24.94
CA GLN A 216 54.61 33.36 26.24
C GLN A 216 56.09 32.99 26.40
N LEU A 217 56.49 31.76 26.05
CA LEU A 217 57.88 31.33 26.07
C LEU A 217 58.78 32.13 25.11
N THR A 218 58.25 32.55 23.97
CA THR A 218 58.96 33.38 23.00
C THR A 218 59.11 34.82 23.51
N GLN A 219 58.06 35.36 24.15
CA GLN A 219 58.10 36.66 24.82
C GLN A 219 59.14 36.66 25.95
N GLU A 220 59.11 35.69 26.87
CA GLU A 220 60.08 35.55 27.96
C GLU A 220 61.53 35.41 27.46
N LYS A 221 61.76 34.63 26.39
CA LYS A 221 63.07 34.57 25.73
C LYS A 221 63.53 35.95 25.25
N SER A 222 62.65 36.70 24.57
CA SER A 222 62.99 38.04 24.07
C SER A 222 63.27 39.05 25.19
N SER A 223 62.46 39.04 26.26
CA SER A 223 62.66 39.88 27.45
C SER A 223 63.97 39.53 28.16
N ARG A 224 64.31 38.24 28.24
CA ARG A 224 65.57 37.77 28.85
C ARG A 224 66.79 38.12 28.01
N THR A 225 66.69 38.09 26.68
CA THR A 225 67.75 38.61 25.79
C THR A 225 67.95 40.10 26.02
N GLN A 226 66.88 40.92 25.98
CA GLN A 226 66.96 42.36 26.25
C GLN A 226 67.58 42.69 27.62
N ALA A 227 67.24 41.91 28.66
CA ALA A 227 67.84 42.05 29.98
C ALA A 227 69.35 41.68 30.00
N SER A 228 69.75 40.67 29.22
CA SER A 228 71.16 40.27 29.06
C SER A 228 71.97 41.32 28.28
N ASP A 229 71.40 41.89 27.23
CA ASP A 229 72.02 42.94 26.41
C ASP A 229 72.23 44.21 27.25
N LEU A 230 71.21 44.61 28.03
CA LEU A 230 71.30 45.72 28.98
C LEU A 230 72.31 45.46 30.11
N GLN A 231 72.39 44.22 30.62
CA GLN A 231 73.44 43.85 31.59
C GLN A 231 74.83 44.02 30.97
N GLN A 232 75.03 43.56 29.73
CA GLN A 232 76.32 43.68 29.04
C GLN A 232 76.70 45.15 28.76
N GLU A 233 75.72 46.02 28.41
CA GLU A 233 75.95 47.46 28.28
C GLU A 233 76.39 48.09 29.61
N LEU A 234 75.70 47.75 30.71
CA LEU A 234 76.01 48.26 32.05
C LEU A 234 77.37 47.75 32.56
N GLU A 235 77.72 46.50 32.31
CA GLU A 235 79.04 45.93 32.62
C GLU A 235 80.15 46.62 31.81
N GLY A 236 79.95 46.82 30.50
CA GLY A 236 80.89 47.56 29.66
C GLY A 236 81.09 49.01 30.13
N ARG A 237 80.00 49.69 30.53
CA ARG A 237 80.05 51.04 31.10
C ARG A 237 80.75 51.09 32.46
N LEU A 238 80.56 50.09 33.32
CA LEU A 238 81.28 49.96 34.59
C LEU A 238 82.78 49.72 34.37
N GLN A 239 83.15 48.89 33.39
CA GLN A 239 84.56 48.66 33.02
C GLN A 239 85.21 49.95 32.48
N ALA A 240 84.51 50.71 31.64
CA ALA A 240 84.99 52.00 31.14
C ALA A 240 85.22 53.00 32.29
N LEU A 241 84.24 53.18 33.19
CA LEU A 241 84.36 54.05 34.36
C LEU A 241 85.46 53.60 35.33
N HIS A 242 85.69 52.29 35.47
CA HIS A 242 86.81 51.76 36.27
C HIS A 242 88.17 52.08 35.62
N GLY A 243 88.26 52.00 34.29
CA GLY A 243 89.45 52.41 33.54
C GLY A 243 89.73 53.92 33.64
N GLU A 244 88.69 54.76 33.58
CA GLU A 244 88.80 56.20 33.79
C GLU A 244 89.26 56.54 35.22
N LEU A 245 88.69 55.87 36.23
CA LEU A 245 89.08 56.02 37.63
C LEU A 245 90.54 55.61 37.87
N GLU A 246 91.00 54.49 37.29
CA GLU A 246 92.38 54.05 37.46
C GLU A 246 93.37 54.97 36.73
N GLN A 247 93.01 55.49 35.55
CA GLN A 247 93.77 56.56 34.90
C GLN A 247 93.81 57.84 35.75
N ALA A 248 92.71 58.21 36.43
CA ALA A 248 92.68 59.36 37.31
C ALA A 248 93.63 59.19 38.51
N LYS A 249 93.62 58.03 39.17
CA LYS A 249 94.59 57.68 40.23
C LYS A 249 96.03 57.72 39.74
N GLN A 250 96.33 57.21 38.54
CA GLN A 250 97.69 57.24 37.99
C GLN A 250 98.17 58.67 37.71
N ARG A 251 97.27 59.56 37.25
CA ARG A 251 97.56 61.00 37.10
C ARG A 251 97.78 61.66 38.46
N GLU A 252 96.94 61.37 39.46
CA GLU A 252 97.05 61.89 40.83
C GLU A 252 98.35 61.44 41.53
N ALA A 253 98.68 60.14 41.44
CA ALA A 253 99.92 59.59 41.98
C ALA A 253 101.16 60.23 41.32
N LYS A 254 101.12 60.44 39.99
CA LYS A 254 102.19 61.16 39.30
C LYS A 254 102.29 62.61 39.78
N LEU A 255 101.19 63.35 39.85
CA LEU A 255 101.18 64.74 40.33
C LEU A 255 101.66 64.85 41.79
N THR A 256 101.41 63.83 42.61
CA THR A 256 101.91 63.74 43.98
C THR A 256 103.43 63.56 44.03
N GLU A 257 103.97 62.69 43.17
CA GLU A 257 105.42 62.47 43.04
C GLU A 257 106.14 63.69 42.42
N ASP A 258 105.58 64.30 41.38
CA ASP A 258 106.07 65.54 40.77
C ASP A 258 106.09 66.67 41.83
N ASN A 259 105.04 66.80 42.66
CA ASN A 259 105.01 67.74 43.79
C ASN A 259 106.04 67.43 44.88
N ARG A 260 106.31 66.15 45.17
CA ARG A 260 107.35 65.73 46.13
C ARG A 260 108.73 66.15 45.64
N GLN A 261 109.05 65.88 44.37
CA GLN A 261 110.32 66.28 43.75
C GLN A 261 110.49 67.81 43.71
N LEU A 262 109.42 68.54 43.38
CA LEU A 262 109.44 70.01 43.42
C LEU A 262 109.68 70.54 44.84
N SER A 263 109.03 69.96 45.84
CA SER A 263 109.21 70.34 47.26
C SER A 263 110.63 70.05 47.76
N GLU A 264 111.22 68.92 47.36
CA GLU A 264 112.61 68.58 47.65
C GLU A 264 113.60 69.53 46.95
N LYS A 265 113.33 69.93 45.69
CA LYS A 265 114.20 70.91 45.02
C LYS A 265 114.04 72.32 45.60
N VAL A 266 112.86 72.72 46.06
CA VAL A 266 112.68 73.96 46.85
C VAL A 266 113.52 73.88 48.13
N SER A 267 113.43 72.80 48.91
CA SER A 267 114.23 72.66 50.14
C SER A 267 115.74 72.59 49.89
N SER A 268 116.18 72.09 48.73
CA SER A 268 117.57 72.16 48.28
C SER A 268 117.96 73.63 48.02
N LEU A 269 117.16 74.36 47.23
CA LEU A 269 117.41 75.77 46.91
C LEU A 269 117.39 76.66 48.16
N GLU A 270 116.51 76.40 49.14
CA GLU A 270 116.50 77.10 50.43
C GLU A 270 117.81 76.89 51.20
N LYS A 271 118.36 75.66 51.20
CA LYS A 271 119.66 75.34 51.82
C LYS A 271 120.83 75.97 51.05
N GLU A 272 120.78 75.94 49.73
CA GLU A 272 121.75 76.60 48.84
C GLU A 272 121.76 78.12 49.11
N CYS A 273 120.60 78.77 49.16
CA CYS A 273 120.45 80.19 49.51
C CYS A 273 120.90 80.51 50.94
N ALA A 274 120.62 79.64 51.92
CA ALA A 274 121.10 79.80 53.29
C ALA A 274 122.64 79.69 53.38
N SER A 275 123.26 78.75 52.67
CA SER A 275 124.73 78.62 52.58
C SER A 275 125.34 79.87 51.95
N LEU A 276 124.82 80.31 50.81
CA LEU A 276 125.27 81.52 50.13
C LEU A 276 125.10 82.78 51.01
N SER A 277 124.04 82.84 51.83
CA SER A 277 123.84 83.93 52.80
C SER A 277 124.88 83.91 53.92
N LEU A 278 125.32 82.73 54.38
CA LEU A 278 126.40 82.59 55.36
C LEU A 278 127.78 82.89 54.75
N GLU A 279 128.02 82.46 53.51
CA GLU A 279 129.25 82.77 52.76
C GLU A 279 129.38 84.26 52.46
N LEU A 280 128.28 84.91 52.04
CA LEU A 280 128.20 86.36 51.87
C LEU A 280 128.51 87.07 53.19
N LYS A 281 127.87 86.69 54.29
CA LYS A 281 128.11 87.28 55.61
C LYS A 281 129.55 87.04 56.12
N ALA A 282 130.16 85.92 55.75
CA ALA A 282 131.57 85.64 56.02
C ALA A 282 132.52 86.45 55.11
N ALA A 283 132.10 86.85 53.91
CA ALA A 283 132.82 87.79 53.06
C ALA A 283 132.67 89.24 53.57
N GLU A 284 131.46 89.67 53.96
CA GLU A 284 131.19 90.96 54.59
C GLU A 284 132.00 91.14 55.88
N ASN A 285 132.05 90.14 56.75
CA ASN A 285 132.87 90.18 57.97
C ASN A 285 134.37 90.35 57.65
N ARG A 286 134.89 89.64 56.65
CA ARG A 286 136.29 89.80 56.20
C ARG A 286 136.54 91.20 55.61
N TYR A 287 135.61 91.71 54.81
CA TYR A 287 135.68 93.08 54.28
C TYR A 287 135.65 94.14 55.40
N GLN A 288 134.77 94.01 56.40
CA GLN A 288 134.74 94.90 57.57
C GLN A 288 135.96 94.76 58.49
N GLN A 289 136.68 93.64 58.43
CA GLN A 289 137.94 93.45 59.15
C GLN A 289 139.07 94.15 58.42
N GLU A 290 139.11 94.05 57.09
CA GLU A 290 140.10 94.74 56.24
C GLU A 290 139.88 96.26 56.21
N VAL A 291 138.63 96.73 56.16
CA VAL A 291 138.31 98.17 56.29
C VAL A 291 138.82 98.70 57.63
N ARG A 292 138.62 97.98 58.74
CA ARG A 292 139.18 98.38 60.05
C ARG A 292 140.71 98.37 60.06
N ALA A 293 141.35 97.37 59.46
CA ALA A 293 142.81 97.37 59.29
C ALA A 293 143.31 98.57 58.47
N HIS A 294 142.54 99.00 57.47
CA HIS A 294 142.86 100.16 56.62
C HIS A 294 142.62 101.52 57.33
N GLU A 295 141.57 101.63 58.15
CA GLU A 295 141.29 102.78 59.03
C GLU A 295 142.31 102.91 60.17
N GLU A 296 142.85 101.79 60.64
CA GLU A 296 143.87 101.73 61.70
C GLU A 296 145.28 102.02 61.17
N THR A 297 145.58 101.67 59.90
CA THR A 297 146.87 101.94 59.24
C THR A 297 146.99 103.34 58.61
N GLU A 298 145.90 103.93 58.09
CA GLU A 298 145.90 105.34 57.65
C GLU A 298 146.17 106.33 58.81
N ARG A 299 146.01 105.90 60.06
CA ARG A 299 146.15 106.74 61.26
C ARG A 299 147.58 106.93 61.79
N SER A 300 148.62 106.43 61.11
CA SER A 300 150.00 106.57 61.60
C SER A 300 151.07 106.58 60.50
N ARG A 301 151.29 107.74 59.87
CA ARG A 301 152.44 107.98 58.98
C ARG A 301 152.80 109.46 58.85
N LEU A 302 154.07 109.84 59.12
CA LEU A 302 154.74 111.04 58.57
C LEU A 302 156.24 111.11 58.98
N VAL A 303 157.04 111.88 58.23
CA VAL A 303 158.52 112.07 58.36
C VAL A 303 159.32 110.81 57.92
N SER A 304 160.53 110.83 57.32
CA SER A 304 161.55 111.89 57.11
C SER A 304 162.05 112.02 55.64
N LYS A 305 163.31 112.46 55.44
CA LYS A 305 164.01 112.78 54.18
C LYS A 305 165.34 112.01 53.99
N GLU A 306 165.72 111.81 52.72
CA GLU A 306 167.02 112.07 52.01
C GLU A 306 168.36 111.64 52.65
N GLU A 307 169.45 111.25 51.94
CA GLU A 307 169.93 111.61 50.58
C GLU A 307 170.26 110.41 49.62
N ALA A 308 171.53 110.18 49.22
CA ALA A 308 171.88 109.95 47.78
C ALA A 308 173.08 109.01 47.43
N ASN A 309 173.54 109.14 46.17
CA ASN A 309 174.57 108.42 45.35
C ASN A 309 175.92 108.05 46.03
N LEU A 310 176.57 106.89 45.73
CA LEU A 310 177.36 106.68 44.49
C LEU A 310 177.82 105.18 44.28
N GLU A 311 176.92 104.19 44.18
CA GLU A 311 177.35 102.77 44.05
C GLU A 311 176.66 101.95 42.92
N VAL A 312 175.86 102.61 42.08
CA VAL A 312 174.93 101.99 41.11
C VAL A 312 175.61 101.15 40.02
N VAL A 313 176.84 101.50 39.61
CA VAL A 313 177.46 100.98 38.36
C VAL A 313 177.78 99.48 38.40
N LYS A 314 178.10 98.91 39.58
CA LYS A 314 178.38 97.47 39.70
C LYS A 314 177.12 96.60 39.68
N ALA A 315 175.98 97.12 40.13
CA ALA A 315 174.73 96.36 40.23
C ALA A 315 174.08 96.08 38.86
N LEU A 316 174.23 96.99 37.89
CA LEU A 316 173.61 96.89 36.57
C LEU A 316 174.17 95.72 35.72
N GLN A 317 175.45 95.36 35.91
CA GLN A 317 176.08 94.27 35.18
C GLN A 317 175.55 92.89 35.59
N ALA A 318 175.08 92.73 36.82
CA ALA A 318 174.48 91.49 37.30
C ALA A 318 173.09 91.25 36.66
N LYS A 319 172.21 92.26 36.74
CA LYS A 319 170.83 92.18 36.22
C LYS A 319 170.75 91.84 34.73
N LEU A 320 171.71 92.31 33.92
CA LEU A 320 171.75 92.01 32.48
C LEU A 320 171.96 90.51 32.18
N ASN A 321 172.58 89.76 33.08
CA ASN A 321 172.77 88.30 32.93
C ASN A 321 171.57 87.52 33.48
N GLU A 322 170.92 88.01 34.54
CA GLU A 322 169.66 87.45 35.05
C GLU A 322 168.56 87.53 33.99
N GLU A 323 168.40 88.69 33.35
CA GLU A 323 167.38 88.93 32.32
C GLU A 323 167.53 88.01 31.10
N LYS A 324 168.77 87.73 30.68
CA LYS A 324 169.04 86.78 29.58
C LYS A 324 168.61 85.35 29.94
N SER A 325 168.86 84.93 31.18
CA SER A 325 168.46 83.61 31.69
C SER A 325 166.93 83.51 31.83
N ALA A 326 166.29 84.54 32.37
CA ALA A 326 164.84 84.63 32.49
C ALA A 326 164.14 84.54 31.13
N ARG A 327 164.64 85.26 30.12
CA ARG A 327 164.11 85.23 28.75
C ARG A 327 164.23 83.85 28.11
N GLN A 328 165.41 83.22 28.18
CA GLN A 328 165.61 81.88 27.61
C GLN A 328 164.70 80.83 28.27
N LYS A 329 164.40 80.99 29.57
CA LYS A 329 163.44 80.14 30.29
C LYS A 329 161.98 80.41 29.87
N ALA A 330 161.62 81.66 29.59
CA ALA A 330 160.29 82.03 29.11
C ALA A 330 160.03 81.51 27.69
N ASP A 331 161.00 81.63 26.78
CA ASP A 331 160.91 81.12 25.40
C ASP A 331 160.67 79.59 25.39
N LEU A 332 161.39 78.83 26.24
CA LEU A 332 161.17 77.39 26.42
C LEU A 332 159.80 77.04 27.00
N GLN A 333 159.27 77.86 27.93
CA GLN A 333 157.92 77.67 28.47
C GLN A 333 156.84 77.97 27.42
N SER A 334 157.06 78.95 26.55
CA SER A 334 156.16 79.26 25.44
C SER A 334 156.09 78.08 24.45
N GLN A 335 157.24 77.53 24.05
CA GLN A 335 157.32 76.39 23.13
C GLN A 335 156.62 75.13 23.67
N GLU A 336 156.77 74.81 24.96
CA GLU A 336 156.03 73.70 25.57
C GLU A 336 154.52 73.98 25.67
N LYS A 337 154.09 75.24 25.82
CA LYS A 337 152.67 75.60 25.77
C LYS A 337 152.08 75.54 24.36
N GLU A 338 152.82 75.95 23.33
CA GLU A 338 152.44 75.74 21.93
C GLU A 338 152.34 74.25 21.59
N ARG A 339 153.25 73.41 22.13
CA ARG A 339 153.19 71.95 21.98
C ARG A 339 151.96 71.34 22.67
N GLN A 340 151.61 71.81 23.87
CA GLN A 340 150.40 71.39 24.59
C GLN A 340 149.12 71.84 23.88
N MET A 341 149.06 73.08 23.37
CA MET A 341 147.94 73.58 22.55
C MET A 341 147.80 72.78 21.24
N SER A 342 148.91 72.42 20.61
CA SER A 342 148.91 71.60 19.39
C SER A 342 148.36 70.19 19.65
N MET A 343 148.73 69.57 20.77
CA MET A 343 148.19 68.29 21.22
C MET A 343 146.68 68.37 21.48
N LEU A 344 146.24 69.34 22.28
CA LEU A 344 144.81 69.57 22.57
C LEU A 344 143.99 69.90 21.32
N SER A 345 144.58 70.55 20.31
CA SER A 345 143.94 70.82 19.02
C SER A 345 143.71 69.54 18.19
N VAL A 346 144.65 68.58 18.25
CA VAL A 346 144.48 67.25 17.64
C VAL A 346 143.43 66.44 18.40
N ASP A 347 143.48 66.42 19.73
CA ASP A 347 142.51 65.70 20.58
C ASP A 347 141.09 66.26 20.39
N TYR A 348 140.93 67.59 20.38
CA TYR A 348 139.66 68.26 20.11
C TYR A 348 139.09 67.85 18.74
N ARG A 349 139.91 67.89 17.67
CA ARG A 349 139.49 67.44 16.34
C ARG A 349 139.11 65.96 16.32
N GLN A 350 139.84 65.10 17.03
CA GLN A 350 139.53 63.67 17.09
C GLN A 350 138.22 63.41 17.87
N ILE A 351 137.97 64.14 18.96
CA ILE A 351 136.70 64.10 19.71
C ILE A 351 135.54 64.62 18.83
N GLN A 352 135.74 65.72 18.10
CA GLN A 352 134.75 66.29 17.20
C GLN A 352 134.39 65.33 16.05
N GLN A 353 135.37 64.63 15.48
CA GLN A 353 135.14 63.57 14.49
C GLN A 353 134.38 62.37 15.09
N ARG A 354 134.71 61.95 16.32
CA ARG A 354 133.96 60.89 17.03
C ARG A 354 132.51 61.29 17.30
N LEU A 355 132.28 62.54 17.72
CA LEU A 355 130.93 63.08 17.93
C LEU A 355 130.13 63.09 16.62
N GLN A 356 130.71 63.61 15.53
CA GLN A 356 130.05 63.62 14.22
C GLN A 356 129.69 62.21 13.71
N LYS A 357 130.56 61.21 13.99
CA LYS A 357 130.26 59.80 13.69
C LYS A 357 129.10 59.27 14.53
N LEU A 358 129.11 59.51 15.85
CA LEU A 358 128.03 59.09 16.75
C LEU A 358 126.70 59.77 16.44
N GLU A 359 126.69 61.04 16.02
CA GLU A 359 125.50 61.73 15.52
C GLU A 359 124.95 61.07 14.24
N GLY A 360 125.84 60.67 13.31
CA GLY A 360 125.47 59.95 12.10
C GLY A 360 124.84 58.58 12.42
N GLU A 361 125.48 57.82 13.31
CA GLU A 361 124.98 56.52 13.79
C GLU A 361 123.64 56.67 14.52
N HIS A 362 123.47 57.70 15.36
CA HIS A 362 122.20 57.99 16.03
C HIS A 362 121.08 58.40 15.07
N ARG A 363 121.36 59.21 14.04
CA ARG A 363 120.39 59.54 12.99
C ARG A 363 119.95 58.28 12.23
N GLN A 364 120.92 57.46 11.81
CA GLN A 364 120.64 56.21 11.10
C GLN A 364 119.80 55.24 11.95
N GLU A 365 120.08 55.12 13.25
CA GLU A 365 119.29 54.26 14.15
C GLU A 365 117.90 54.85 14.43
N SER A 366 117.77 56.18 14.56
CA SER A 366 116.47 56.86 14.66
C SER A 366 115.59 56.62 13.42
N GLU A 367 116.19 56.61 12.22
CA GLU A 367 115.51 56.29 10.97
C GLU A 367 115.09 54.82 10.89
N LYS A 368 115.94 53.87 11.31
CA LYS A 368 115.56 52.44 11.44
C LYS A 368 114.40 52.26 12.42
N VAL A 369 114.45 52.88 13.59
CA VAL A 369 113.39 52.80 14.61
C VAL A 369 112.06 53.33 14.05
N LYS A 370 112.07 54.45 13.32
CA LYS A 370 110.86 54.98 12.65
C LYS A 370 110.33 54.03 11.57
N ALA A 371 111.21 53.43 10.77
CA ALA A 371 110.81 52.48 9.74
C ALA A 371 110.21 51.19 10.34
N LEU A 372 110.82 50.65 11.40
CA LEU A 372 110.32 49.49 12.13
C LEU A 372 108.99 49.79 12.85
N GLN A 373 108.86 50.98 13.45
CA GLN A 373 107.61 51.44 14.07
C GLN A 373 106.47 51.51 13.03
N ALA A 374 106.70 52.12 11.87
CA ALA A 374 105.72 52.17 10.78
C ALA A 374 105.38 50.77 10.24
N GLN A 375 106.33 49.84 10.22
CA GLN A 375 106.07 48.44 9.85
C GLN A 375 105.20 47.73 10.90
N VAL A 376 105.46 47.92 12.19
CA VAL A 376 104.64 47.37 13.29
C VAL A 376 103.21 47.93 13.24
N GLU A 377 103.05 49.22 12.97
CA GLU A 377 101.75 49.86 12.77
C GLU A 377 101.01 49.29 11.56
N GLN A 378 101.72 49.05 10.44
CA GLN A 378 101.13 48.42 9.26
C GLN A 378 100.67 46.97 9.52
N GLU A 379 101.47 46.15 10.22
CA GLU A 379 101.08 44.79 10.58
C GLU A 379 99.94 44.76 11.59
N GLN A 380 99.90 45.70 12.54
CA GLN A 380 98.77 45.83 13.47
C GLN A 380 97.48 46.27 12.75
N GLN A 381 97.57 47.14 11.74
CA GLN A 381 96.43 47.48 10.86
C GLN A 381 95.95 46.26 10.05
N LYS A 382 96.85 45.52 9.39
CA LYS A 382 96.53 44.28 8.67
C LYS A 382 95.86 43.26 9.59
N LYS A 383 96.40 43.05 10.80
CA LYS A 383 95.82 42.18 11.82
C LYS A 383 94.41 42.61 12.20
N SER A 384 94.16 43.91 12.37
CA SER A 384 92.81 44.41 12.70
C SER A 384 91.82 44.18 11.56
N ALA A 385 92.22 44.39 10.30
CA ALA A 385 91.39 44.09 9.13
C ALA A 385 91.07 42.59 9.03
N LEU A 386 92.08 41.71 9.10
CA LEU A 386 91.90 40.26 9.10
C LEU A 386 91.02 39.78 10.26
N GLN A 387 91.13 40.39 11.45
CA GLN A 387 90.28 40.07 12.59
C GLN A 387 88.81 40.50 12.36
N THR A 388 88.58 41.60 11.65
CA THR A 388 87.24 42.02 11.21
C THR A 388 86.67 41.07 10.15
N GLU A 389 87.47 40.69 9.14
CA GLU A 389 87.09 39.72 8.10
C GLU A 389 86.74 38.36 8.70
N VAL A 390 87.55 37.84 9.62
CA VAL A 390 87.24 36.60 10.38
C VAL A 390 85.96 36.74 11.19
N GLY A 391 85.68 37.91 11.76
CA GLY A 391 84.40 38.20 12.43
C GLY A 391 83.20 38.10 11.47
N ILE A 392 83.31 38.70 10.28
CA ILE A 392 82.26 38.65 9.24
C ILE A 392 82.05 37.20 8.76
N VAL A 393 83.11 36.48 8.41
CA VAL A 393 83.04 35.08 7.93
C VAL A 393 82.50 34.15 9.03
N SER A 394 82.83 34.39 10.30
CA SER A 394 82.26 33.64 11.43
C SER A 394 80.76 33.89 11.58
N SER A 395 80.31 35.14 11.44
CA SER A 395 78.89 35.51 11.45
C SER A 395 78.12 34.90 10.28
N GLU A 396 78.69 34.94 9.07
CA GLU A 396 78.10 34.33 7.87
C GLU A 396 78.01 32.80 8.03
N ALA A 397 79.05 32.15 8.52
CA ALA A 397 79.04 30.72 8.81
C ALA A 397 78.01 30.34 9.90
N ALA A 398 77.79 31.18 10.90
CA ALA A 398 76.73 30.98 11.90
C ALA A 398 75.32 31.12 11.28
N HIS A 399 75.10 32.14 10.44
CA HIS A 399 73.85 32.34 9.71
C HIS A 399 73.56 31.19 8.73
N LEU A 400 74.57 30.71 8.00
CA LEU A 400 74.45 29.56 7.09
C LEU A 400 74.08 28.27 7.85
N ARG A 401 74.70 28.00 9.01
CA ARG A 401 74.32 26.85 9.87
C ARG A 401 72.90 26.97 10.42
N ALA A 402 72.46 28.17 10.80
CA ALA A 402 71.08 28.40 11.24
C ALA A 402 70.08 28.11 10.11
N ARG A 403 70.39 28.55 8.89
CA ARG A 403 69.59 28.26 7.68
C ARG A 403 69.62 26.77 7.30
N GLU A 404 70.76 26.09 7.43
CA GLU A 404 70.89 24.64 7.22
C GLU A 404 70.02 23.84 8.23
N ALA A 405 70.05 24.24 9.50
CA ALA A 405 69.20 23.64 10.54
C ALA A 405 67.69 23.87 10.26
N GLN A 406 67.31 25.09 9.84
CA GLN A 406 65.94 25.41 9.43
C GLN A 406 65.50 24.52 8.24
N LEU A 407 66.28 24.50 7.15
CA LEU A 407 65.97 23.69 5.96
C LEU A 407 65.92 22.20 6.28
N THR A 408 66.75 21.72 7.21
CA THR A 408 66.71 20.34 7.70
C THR A 408 65.39 20.04 8.43
N HIS A 409 64.91 20.97 9.25
CA HIS A 409 63.63 20.84 9.94
C HIS A 409 62.43 20.88 8.96
N GLU A 410 62.45 21.80 8.00
CA GLU A 410 61.45 21.86 6.91
C GLU A 410 61.42 20.56 6.10
N VAL A 411 62.57 19.98 5.75
CA VAL A 411 62.67 18.67 5.07
C VAL A 411 62.11 17.52 5.92
N ILE A 412 62.22 17.58 7.24
CA ILE A 412 61.61 16.58 8.14
C ILE A 412 60.08 16.76 8.14
N GLN A 413 59.57 17.97 8.37
CA GLN A 413 58.12 18.25 8.35
C GLN A 413 57.49 17.86 7.01
N LEU A 414 58.13 18.16 5.88
CA LEU A 414 57.65 17.79 4.55
C LEU A 414 57.63 16.27 4.32
N ARG A 415 58.56 15.51 4.92
CA ARG A 415 58.56 14.04 4.87
C ARG A 415 57.44 13.44 5.74
N GLU A 416 57.19 14.01 6.91
CA GLU A 416 56.11 13.59 7.81
C GLU A 416 54.73 13.91 7.19
N GLY A 417 54.55 15.12 6.66
CA GLY A 417 53.37 15.51 5.89
C GLY A 417 53.14 14.62 4.67
N LYS A 418 54.19 14.31 3.89
CA LYS A 418 54.11 13.34 2.78
C LYS A 418 53.64 11.97 3.27
N LYS A 419 54.22 11.43 4.35
CA LYS A 419 53.86 10.12 4.91
C LYS A 419 52.40 10.09 5.36
N SER A 420 51.91 11.15 6.01
CA SER A 420 50.50 11.28 6.38
C SER A 420 49.58 11.28 5.15
N VAL A 421 49.92 12.03 4.09
CA VAL A 421 49.13 12.05 2.84
C VAL A 421 49.17 10.69 2.12
N GLU A 422 50.29 9.96 2.17
CA GLU A 422 50.40 8.59 1.62
C GLU A 422 49.55 7.58 2.42
N GLU A 423 49.46 7.73 3.75
CA GLU A 423 48.59 6.93 4.61
C GLU A 423 47.10 7.23 4.39
N GLU A 424 46.69 8.50 4.29
CA GLU A 424 45.30 8.85 3.95
C GLU A 424 44.94 8.40 2.52
N LEU A 425 45.84 8.54 1.55
CA LEU A 425 45.64 8.01 0.20
C LEU A 425 45.49 6.48 0.18
N HIS A 426 46.17 5.76 1.08
CA HIS A 426 45.98 4.33 1.23
C HIS A 426 44.60 4.00 1.84
N LYS A 427 44.19 4.68 2.90
CA LYS A 427 42.86 4.54 3.53
C LYS A 427 41.72 4.83 2.54
N VAL A 428 41.82 5.89 1.75
CA VAL A 428 40.82 6.23 0.72
C VAL A 428 40.77 5.17 -0.39
N LYS A 429 41.92 4.59 -0.78
CA LYS A 429 41.94 3.48 -1.75
C LYS A 429 41.32 2.20 -1.18
N THR A 430 41.54 1.87 0.09
CA THR A 430 40.93 0.68 0.70
C THR A 430 39.44 0.88 0.95
N ALA A 431 39.00 2.06 1.41
CA ALA A 431 37.59 2.42 1.52
C ALA A 431 36.87 2.29 0.17
N ARG A 432 37.40 2.93 -0.88
CA ARG A 432 36.85 2.81 -2.24
C ARG A 432 36.79 1.36 -2.70
N SER A 433 37.79 0.53 -2.39
CA SER A 433 37.76 -0.89 -2.76
C SER A 433 36.71 -1.71 -2.00
N VAL A 434 36.22 -1.24 -0.86
CA VAL A 434 35.04 -1.80 -0.16
C VAL A 434 33.76 -1.26 -0.80
N ASP A 435 33.71 0.04 -1.12
CA ASP A 435 32.56 0.67 -1.79
C ASP A 435 32.31 0.02 -3.18
N ASP A 436 33.36 -0.17 -3.98
CA ASP A 436 33.33 -0.84 -5.29
C ASP A 436 32.84 -2.31 -5.16
N LEU A 437 33.07 -2.98 -4.02
CA LEU A 437 32.54 -4.32 -3.73
C LEU A 437 31.08 -4.30 -3.26
N GLN A 438 30.71 -3.37 -2.38
CA GLN A 438 29.33 -3.20 -1.91
C GLN A 438 28.39 -2.77 -3.04
N MET A 439 28.83 -1.86 -3.91
CA MET A 439 28.10 -1.48 -5.12
C MET A 439 27.86 -2.69 -6.03
N LYS A 440 28.83 -3.60 -6.15
CA LYS A 440 28.64 -4.84 -6.92
C LYS A 440 27.65 -5.77 -6.22
N GLU A 441 27.74 -5.96 -4.90
CA GLU A 441 26.81 -6.83 -4.17
C GLU A 441 25.36 -6.30 -4.27
N LEU A 442 25.16 -4.99 -4.16
CA LEU A 442 23.86 -4.33 -4.36
C LEU A 442 23.35 -4.47 -5.81
N GLN A 443 24.25 -4.49 -6.81
CA GLN A 443 23.87 -4.74 -8.19
C GLN A 443 23.51 -6.21 -8.44
N ASP A 444 24.31 -7.16 -7.94
CA ASP A 444 24.03 -8.60 -8.00
C ASP A 444 22.68 -8.92 -7.29
N GLN A 445 22.37 -8.23 -6.17
CA GLN A 445 21.06 -8.29 -5.48
C GLN A 445 19.91 -7.67 -6.32
N LEU A 446 20.13 -6.51 -6.93
CA LEU A 446 19.12 -5.85 -7.78
C LEU A 446 18.76 -6.69 -9.02
N GLU A 447 19.74 -7.35 -9.63
CA GLU A 447 19.52 -8.26 -10.76
C GLU A 447 18.70 -9.49 -10.33
N ALA A 448 18.93 -10.02 -9.13
CA ALA A 448 18.11 -11.09 -8.54
C ALA A 448 16.66 -10.64 -8.26
N GLU A 449 16.45 -9.46 -7.66
CA GLU A 449 15.11 -8.89 -7.43
C GLU A 449 14.37 -8.59 -8.75
N GLN A 450 15.07 -8.15 -9.80
CA GLN A 450 14.48 -8.00 -11.13
C GLN A 450 14.06 -9.35 -11.74
N TYR A 451 14.83 -10.41 -11.53
CA TYR A 451 14.48 -11.77 -11.94
C TYR A 451 13.22 -12.26 -11.21
N PHE A 452 13.16 -12.15 -9.87
CA PHE A 452 11.97 -12.50 -9.09
C PHE A 452 10.74 -11.65 -9.48
N SER A 453 10.92 -10.33 -9.65
CA SER A 453 9.85 -9.43 -10.11
C SER A 453 9.30 -9.82 -11.48
N THR A 454 10.15 -10.33 -12.39
CA THR A 454 9.73 -10.85 -13.70
C THR A 454 8.98 -12.17 -13.55
N LEU A 455 9.50 -13.09 -12.73
CA LEU A 455 8.89 -14.41 -12.50
C LEU A 455 7.52 -14.33 -11.81
N TYR A 456 7.34 -13.41 -10.86
CA TYR A 456 6.03 -13.11 -10.26
C TYR A 456 5.06 -12.42 -11.24
N LYS A 457 5.55 -11.59 -12.19
CA LYS A 457 4.70 -11.02 -13.25
C LYS A 457 4.20 -12.11 -14.19
N THR A 458 5.08 -13.02 -14.64
CA THR A 458 4.67 -14.18 -15.44
C THR A 458 3.66 -15.03 -14.69
N GLN A 459 3.93 -15.40 -13.43
CA GLN A 459 2.97 -16.17 -12.62
C GLN A 459 1.61 -15.45 -12.47
N ALA A 460 1.60 -14.13 -12.33
CA ALA A 460 0.35 -13.36 -12.27
C ALA A 460 -0.38 -13.32 -13.63
N GLN A 461 0.34 -13.32 -14.75
CA GLN A 461 -0.22 -13.43 -16.10
C GLN A 461 -0.77 -14.83 -16.36
N ASP A 462 -0.03 -15.89 -16.05
CA ASP A 462 -0.47 -17.29 -16.19
C ASP A 462 -1.79 -17.52 -15.42
N MET A 463 -1.86 -17.05 -14.16
CA MET A 463 -3.06 -17.14 -13.32
C MET A 463 -4.22 -16.26 -13.82
N GLN A 464 -3.94 -15.15 -14.51
CA GLN A 464 -4.95 -14.31 -15.15
C GLN A 464 -5.50 -14.98 -16.42
N GLU A 465 -4.64 -15.60 -17.23
CA GLU A 465 -5.05 -16.34 -18.42
C GLU A 465 -5.85 -17.60 -18.05
N GLU A 466 -5.45 -18.36 -17.02
CA GLU A 466 -6.26 -19.46 -16.46
C GLU A 466 -7.64 -18.98 -15.99
N LEU A 467 -7.72 -17.83 -15.32
CA LEU A 467 -8.98 -17.25 -14.86
C LEU A 467 -9.87 -16.84 -16.03
N ASP A 468 -9.32 -16.17 -17.04
CA ASP A 468 -10.04 -15.74 -18.24
C ASP A 468 -10.48 -16.93 -19.12
N GLU A 469 -9.77 -18.07 -19.08
CA GLU A 469 -10.27 -19.34 -19.61
C GLU A 469 -11.42 -19.92 -18.77
N LYS A 470 -11.34 -19.92 -17.44
CA LYS A 470 -12.45 -20.41 -16.60
C LYS A 470 -13.70 -19.56 -16.79
N ILE A 471 -13.56 -18.24 -16.94
CA ILE A 471 -14.67 -17.32 -17.22
C ILE A 471 -15.33 -17.66 -18.56
N ARG A 472 -14.55 -17.90 -19.62
CA ARG A 472 -15.08 -18.33 -20.93
C ARG A 472 -15.81 -19.67 -20.85
N ALA A 473 -15.20 -20.68 -20.21
CA ALA A 473 -15.83 -21.99 -20.01
C ALA A 473 -17.13 -21.92 -19.18
N ILE A 474 -17.21 -21.00 -18.21
CA ILE A 474 -18.45 -20.74 -17.46
C ILE A 474 -19.51 -20.11 -18.39
N GLN A 475 -19.14 -19.13 -19.22
CA GLN A 475 -20.07 -18.48 -20.16
C GLN A 475 -20.65 -19.49 -21.16
N GLU A 476 -19.81 -20.35 -21.75
CA GLU A 476 -20.24 -21.44 -22.65
C GLU A 476 -21.25 -22.38 -21.95
N LEU A 477 -20.97 -22.79 -20.70
CA LEU A 477 -21.88 -23.62 -19.91
C LEU A 477 -23.18 -22.89 -19.52
N GLU A 478 -23.16 -21.57 -19.32
CA GLU A 478 -24.38 -20.78 -19.07
C GLU A 478 -25.24 -20.62 -20.33
N GLU A 479 -24.63 -20.51 -21.52
CA GLU A 479 -25.32 -20.52 -22.81
C GLU A 479 -25.91 -21.89 -23.14
N GLU A 480 -25.16 -22.99 -22.94
CA GLU A 480 -25.68 -24.36 -23.07
C GLU A 480 -26.86 -24.61 -22.12
N ARG A 481 -26.73 -24.21 -20.85
CA ARG A 481 -27.81 -24.27 -19.86
C ARG A 481 -29.04 -23.46 -20.31
N GLY A 482 -28.83 -22.27 -20.89
CA GLY A 482 -29.91 -21.44 -21.45
C GLY A 482 -30.62 -22.12 -22.62
N SER A 483 -29.86 -22.69 -23.55
CA SER A 483 -30.38 -23.46 -24.70
C SER A 483 -31.17 -24.68 -24.25
N LEU A 484 -30.65 -25.47 -23.30
CA LEU A 484 -31.34 -26.63 -22.74
C LEU A 484 -32.60 -26.25 -21.97
N ALA A 485 -32.58 -25.15 -21.21
CA ALA A 485 -33.77 -24.64 -20.52
C ALA A 485 -34.87 -24.21 -21.52
N HIS A 486 -34.49 -23.57 -22.63
CA HIS A 486 -35.43 -23.19 -23.69
C HIS A 486 -36.00 -24.41 -24.43
N GLN A 487 -35.16 -25.42 -24.74
CA GLN A 487 -35.61 -26.68 -25.32
C GLN A 487 -36.58 -27.43 -24.38
N LEU A 488 -36.30 -27.46 -23.08
CA LEU A 488 -37.20 -28.01 -22.06
C LEU A 488 -38.53 -27.25 -22.02
N GLN A 489 -38.50 -25.91 -22.09
CA GLN A 489 -39.72 -25.09 -22.11
C GLN A 489 -40.58 -25.38 -23.35
N ILE A 490 -39.97 -25.58 -24.53
CA ILE A 490 -40.67 -26.00 -25.75
C ILE A 490 -41.24 -27.42 -25.60
N ALA A 491 -40.50 -28.35 -24.98
CA ALA A 491 -40.96 -29.71 -24.75
C ALA A 491 -42.14 -29.77 -23.77
N LEU A 492 -42.11 -28.97 -22.70
CA LEU A 492 -43.23 -28.82 -21.75
C LEU A 492 -44.46 -28.23 -22.44
N ALA A 493 -44.32 -27.12 -23.17
CA ALA A 493 -45.44 -26.52 -23.90
C ALA A 493 -46.07 -27.47 -24.94
N ARG A 494 -45.27 -28.33 -25.58
CA ARG A 494 -45.77 -29.42 -26.43
C ARG A 494 -46.53 -30.46 -25.61
N ALA A 495 -45.96 -30.97 -24.52
CA ALA A 495 -46.60 -31.97 -23.66
C ALA A 495 -47.94 -31.47 -23.09
N ASP A 496 -48.01 -30.21 -22.64
CA ASP A 496 -49.24 -29.57 -22.17
C ASP A 496 -50.29 -29.47 -23.29
N SER A 497 -49.89 -29.10 -24.51
CA SER A 497 -50.79 -29.05 -25.68
C SER A 497 -51.29 -30.44 -26.10
N GLU A 498 -50.46 -31.48 -25.95
CA GLU A 498 -50.79 -32.87 -26.27
C GLU A 498 -51.68 -33.50 -25.18
N ALA A 499 -51.49 -33.13 -23.92
CA ALA A 499 -52.36 -33.50 -22.80
C ALA A 499 -53.75 -32.84 -22.92
N LEU A 500 -53.80 -31.54 -23.30
CA LEU A 500 -55.05 -30.85 -23.60
C LEU A 500 -55.77 -31.49 -24.80
N ALA A 501 -55.05 -31.83 -25.88
CA ALA A 501 -55.61 -32.51 -27.04
C ALA A 501 -56.17 -33.91 -26.69
N ARG A 502 -55.48 -34.68 -25.82
CA ARG A 502 -56.01 -35.93 -25.26
C ARG A 502 -57.29 -35.68 -24.46
N SER A 503 -57.28 -34.73 -23.52
CA SER A 503 -58.44 -34.42 -22.68
C SER A 503 -59.68 -34.09 -23.52
N ILE A 504 -59.53 -33.29 -24.59
CA ILE A 504 -60.63 -32.95 -25.50
C ILE A 504 -61.11 -34.19 -26.28
N ALA A 505 -60.20 -35.05 -26.73
CA ALA A 505 -60.54 -36.29 -27.43
C ALA A 505 -61.23 -37.30 -26.51
N GLU A 506 -60.78 -37.45 -25.26
CA GLU A 506 -61.37 -38.31 -24.23
C GLU A 506 -62.77 -37.83 -23.83
N GLU A 507 -62.98 -36.52 -23.66
CA GLU A 507 -64.30 -35.93 -23.43
C GLU A 507 -65.23 -36.15 -24.63
N THR A 508 -64.74 -35.96 -25.86
CA THR A 508 -65.49 -36.21 -27.10
C THR A 508 -65.91 -37.69 -27.23
N VAL A 509 -65.01 -38.63 -26.90
CA VAL A 509 -65.33 -40.07 -26.88
C VAL A 509 -66.37 -40.39 -25.81
N ALA A 510 -66.22 -39.83 -24.60
CA ALA A 510 -67.19 -40.03 -23.52
C ALA A 510 -68.60 -39.49 -23.86
N ASP A 511 -68.70 -38.39 -24.61
CA ASP A 511 -69.99 -37.89 -25.10
C ASP A 511 -70.58 -38.74 -26.23
N LEU A 512 -69.75 -39.26 -27.14
CA LEU A 512 -70.18 -40.23 -28.16
C LEU A 512 -70.64 -41.56 -27.53
N GLU A 513 -70.04 -41.99 -26.43
CA GLU A 513 -70.49 -43.16 -25.66
C GLU A 513 -71.82 -42.90 -24.93
N LYS A 514 -72.05 -41.68 -24.41
CA LYS A 514 -73.35 -41.26 -23.88
C LYS A 514 -74.42 -41.25 -24.98
N GLU A 515 -74.12 -40.68 -26.15
CA GLU A 515 -75.08 -40.67 -27.26
C GLU A 515 -75.38 -42.09 -27.74
N LYS A 516 -74.37 -42.93 -27.93
CA LYS A 516 -74.52 -44.35 -28.29
C LYS A 516 -75.40 -45.09 -27.28
N THR A 517 -75.14 -44.96 -25.98
CA THR A 517 -75.92 -45.66 -24.95
C THR A 517 -77.37 -45.15 -24.88
N MET A 518 -77.60 -43.84 -25.07
CA MET A 518 -78.95 -43.28 -25.24
C MET A 518 -79.66 -43.85 -26.47
N LYS A 519 -78.99 -43.94 -27.63
CA LYS A 519 -79.55 -44.50 -28.87
C LYS A 519 -79.83 -46.00 -28.77
N GLU A 520 -78.98 -46.75 -28.05
CA GLU A 520 -79.25 -48.15 -27.71
C GLU A 520 -80.50 -48.31 -26.81
N LEU A 521 -80.72 -47.39 -25.86
CA LEU A 521 -81.92 -47.40 -25.01
C LEU A 521 -83.18 -47.03 -25.81
N GLU A 522 -83.14 -45.97 -26.63
CA GLU A 522 -84.21 -45.62 -27.57
C GLU A 522 -84.60 -46.80 -28.46
N HIS A 523 -83.61 -47.53 -28.99
CA HIS A 523 -83.87 -48.70 -29.83
C HIS A 523 -84.44 -49.89 -29.04
N LYS A 524 -83.96 -50.15 -27.81
CA LYS A 524 -84.51 -51.16 -26.91
C LYS A 524 -85.97 -50.86 -26.56
N ASP A 525 -86.32 -49.61 -26.29
CA ASP A 525 -87.70 -49.16 -26.02
C ASP A 525 -88.61 -49.28 -27.25
N LEU A 526 -88.12 -48.96 -28.45
CA LEU A 526 -88.87 -49.18 -29.70
C LEU A 526 -89.11 -50.67 -29.96
N LEU A 527 -88.10 -51.53 -29.76
CA LEU A 527 -88.25 -52.98 -29.85
C LEU A 527 -89.22 -53.54 -28.80
N ALA A 528 -89.21 -53.01 -27.57
CA ALA A 528 -90.15 -53.39 -26.52
C ALA A 528 -91.60 -52.99 -26.87
N LYS A 529 -91.80 -51.76 -27.40
CA LYS A 529 -93.09 -51.30 -27.92
C LYS A 529 -93.59 -52.18 -29.05
N HIS A 530 -92.78 -52.46 -30.08
CA HIS A 530 -93.18 -53.32 -31.18
C HIS A 530 -93.47 -54.77 -30.76
N ARG A 531 -92.75 -55.33 -29.78
CA ARG A 531 -93.09 -56.63 -29.17
C ARG A 531 -94.45 -56.60 -28.46
N SER A 532 -94.75 -55.53 -27.72
CA SER A 532 -96.06 -55.35 -27.09
C SER A 532 -97.18 -55.15 -28.12
N GLU A 533 -96.95 -54.36 -29.17
CA GLU A 533 -97.89 -54.19 -30.29
C GLU A 533 -98.17 -55.50 -31.03
N LEU A 534 -97.15 -56.34 -31.23
CA LEU A 534 -97.30 -57.69 -31.82
C LEU A 534 -98.12 -58.60 -30.90
N ALA A 535 -97.78 -58.69 -29.61
CA ALA A 535 -98.55 -59.48 -28.64
C ALA A 535 -100.01 -59.00 -28.51
N ASN A 536 -100.26 -57.69 -28.57
CA ASN A 536 -101.60 -57.11 -28.57
C ASN A 536 -102.37 -57.47 -29.86
N LYS A 537 -101.72 -57.38 -31.03
CA LYS A 537 -102.30 -57.81 -32.32
C LYS A 537 -102.59 -59.31 -32.34
N GLU A 538 -101.71 -60.14 -31.80
CA GLU A 538 -101.88 -61.58 -31.70
C GLU A 538 -103.03 -61.95 -30.74
N THR A 539 -103.14 -61.26 -29.60
CA THR A 539 -104.28 -61.38 -28.68
C THR A 539 -105.59 -61.01 -29.37
N VAL A 540 -105.63 -59.90 -30.11
CA VAL A 540 -106.81 -59.50 -30.90
C VAL A 540 -107.13 -60.56 -31.95
N LEU A 541 -106.14 -61.03 -32.71
CA LEU A 541 -106.30 -62.02 -33.79
C LEU A 541 -106.81 -63.36 -33.24
N ASN A 542 -106.33 -63.81 -32.08
CA ASN A 542 -106.86 -64.99 -31.40
C ASN A 542 -108.32 -64.78 -30.94
N SER A 543 -108.67 -63.62 -30.37
CA SER A 543 -110.08 -63.31 -30.06
C SER A 543 -110.98 -63.26 -31.31
N MET A 544 -110.43 -62.96 -32.49
CA MET A 544 -111.16 -63.00 -33.76
C MET A 544 -111.32 -64.45 -34.27
N LYS A 545 -110.33 -65.34 -34.07
CA LYS A 545 -110.47 -66.78 -34.31
C LYS A 545 -111.50 -67.43 -33.39
N GLU A 546 -111.54 -67.03 -32.12
CA GLU A 546 -112.56 -67.51 -31.16
C GLU A 546 -113.96 -67.09 -31.62
N ARG A 547 -114.16 -65.83 -32.03
CA ARG A 547 -115.41 -65.38 -32.65
C ARG A 547 -115.74 -66.15 -33.93
N GLU A 548 -114.76 -66.43 -34.79
CA GLU A 548 -114.98 -67.24 -36.01
C GLU A 548 -115.44 -68.67 -35.66
N LEU A 549 -114.84 -69.28 -34.63
CA LEU A 549 -115.21 -70.61 -34.14
C LEU A 549 -116.63 -70.61 -33.55
N ASP A 550 -117.01 -69.57 -32.80
CA ASP A 550 -118.34 -69.43 -32.23
C ASP A 550 -119.40 -69.10 -33.29
N TYR A 551 -119.05 -68.32 -34.32
CA TYR A 551 -119.91 -68.15 -35.50
C TYR A 551 -120.10 -69.46 -36.27
N LYS A 552 -119.06 -70.30 -36.41
CA LYS A 552 -119.20 -71.66 -36.98
C LYS A 552 -120.18 -72.51 -36.16
N LYS A 553 -120.00 -72.61 -34.83
CA LYS A 553 -120.95 -73.30 -33.92
C LYS A 553 -122.38 -72.76 -34.09
N SER A 554 -122.53 -71.44 -34.21
CA SER A 554 -123.84 -70.80 -34.41
C SER A 554 -124.47 -71.13 -35.76
N VAL A 555 -123.67 -71.27 -36.84
CA VAL A 555 -124.15 -71.70 -38.16
C VAL A 555 -124.54 -73.18 -38.15
N ASP A 556 -123.73 -74.05 -37.52
CA ASP A 556 -124.04 -75.47 -37.36
C ASP A 556 -125.32 -75.68 -36.53
N GLN A 557 -125.53 -74.87 -35.49
CA GLN A 557 -126.76 -74.87 -34.70
C GLN A 557 -127.96 -74.37 -35.52
N LEU A 558 -127.83 -73.26 -36.25
CA LEU A 558 -128.91 -72.75 -37.12
C LEU A 558 -129.28 -73.72 -38.25
N LEU A 559 -128.33 -74.51 -38.76
CA LEU A 559 -128.62 -75.59 -39.72
C LEU A 559 -129.46 -76.71 -39.08
N LYS A 560 -129.14 -77.07 -37.84
CA LYS A 560 -129.93 -78.00 -37.01
C LYS A 560 -131.36 -77.48 -36.78
N ASP A 561 -131.46 -76.25 -36.28
CA ASP A 561 -132.73 -75.59 -35.97
C ASP A 561 -133.61 -75.47 -37.22
N LYS A 562 -133.01 -75.22 -38.39
CA LYS A 562 -133.69 -75.18 -39.69
C LYS A 562 -134.19 -76.56 -40.15
N ASP A 563 -133.46 -77.64 -39.89
CA ASP A 563 -133.93 -79.00 -40.24
C ASP A 563 -135.01 -79.52 -39.28
N ASP A 564 -134.97 -79.17 -37.99
CA ASP A 564 -136.06 -79.45 -37.05
C ASP A 564 -137.28 -78.54 -37.29
N ALA A 565 -137.09 -77.27 -37.66
CA ALA A 565 -138.17 -76.40 -38.13
C ALA A 565 -138.85 -76.92 -39.40
N ASN A 566 -138.10 -77.56 -40.31
CA ASN A 566 -138.66 -78.25 -41.48
C ASN A 566 -139.56 -79.45 -41.10
N ARG A 567 -139.27 -80.12 -39.98
CA ARG A 567 -140.11 -81.20 -39.43
C ARG A 567 -141.36 -80.63 -38.77
N GLN A 568 -141.22 -79.55 -38.00
CA GLN A 568 -142.35 -78.85 -37.38
C GLN A 568 -143.29 -78.22 -38.42
N LEU A 569 -142.77 -77.64 -39.51
CA LEU A 569 -143.57 -77.12 -40.63
C LEU A 569 -144.53 -78.16 -41.23
N LYS A 570 -144.11 -79.43 -41.27
CA LYS A 570 -144.93 -80.52 -41.79
C LYS A 570 -146.04 -80.98 -40.83
N MET A 571 -145.89 -80.70 -39.52
CA MET A 571 -146.93 -80.95 -38.51
C MET A 571 -147.87 -79.74 -38.35
N MET A 572 -147.34 -78.51 -38.45
CA MET A 572 -148.12 -77.28 -38.33
C MET A 572 -149.06 -76.99 -39.52
N GLN A 573 -148.94 -77.74 -40.62
CA GLN A 573 -149.85 -77.64 -41.77
C GLN A 573 -151.26 -78.19 -41.51
N GLU A 574 -151.47 -79.02 -40.47
CA GLU A 574 -152.78 -79.60 -40.15
C GLU A 574 -153.53 -78.86 -39.03
N ASP A 575 -152.84 -78.20 -38.09
CA ASP A 575 -153.46 -77.62 -36.88
C ASP A 575 -153.69 -76.08 -36.89
N ILE A 576 -152.95 -75.29 -37.67
CA ILE A 576 -152.96 -73.81 -37.56
C ILE A 576 -154.04 -73.17 -38.46
N ALA A 577 -155.30 -73.42 -38.10
CA ALA A 577 -156.47 -72.75 -38.67
C ALA A 577 -157.22 -71.82 -37.67
N LYS A 578 -156.73 -71.65 -36.43
CA LYS A 578 -157.38 -70.88 -35.35
C LYS A 578 -156.35 -70.22 -34.42
N ALA A 579 -156.61 -68.94 -34.05
CA ALA A 579 -155.87 -68.08 -33.09
C ALA A 579 -154.37 -67.82 -33.43
N ASN A 580 -153.84 -66.61 -33.65
CA ASN A 580 -154.32 -65.21 -33.58
C ASN A 580 -154.42 -64.53 -32.18
N SER A 581 -153.31 -63.96 -31.67
CA SER A 581 -153.17 -62.51 -31.29
C SER A 581 -152.00 -62.17 -30.34
N ASN A 582 -151.33 -61.02 -30.58
CA ASN A 582 -150.48 -60.17 -29.71
C ASN A 582 -149.18 -60.77 -29.09
N SER A 583 -148.04 -60.09 -28.95
CA SER A 583 -147.68 -58.75 -28.39
C SER A 583 -147.90 -58.67 -26.86
N GLU A 584 -147.04 -58.07 -26.01
CA GLU A 584 -146.04 -57.02 -26.24
C GLU A 584 -145.08 -56.85 -25.01
N GLU A 585 -143.75 -56.74 -25.15
CA GLU A 585 -142.87 -56.20 -24.07
C GLU A 585 -141.55 -55.56 -24.59
N LEU A 586 -141.63 -54.67 -25.58
CA LEU A 586 -140.47 -54.04 -26.22
C LEU A 586 -140.08 -52.65 -25.64
N GLU A 587 -140.66 -52.25 -24.51
CA GLU A 587 -140.66 -50.84 -24.07
C GLU A 587 -139.89 -50.53 -22.76
N ARG A 588 -139.59 -51.55 -21.93
CA ARG A 588 -139.04 -51.34 -20.58
C ARG A 588 -137.61 -50.79 -20.53
N LEU A 589 -136.86 -50.84 -21.64
CA LEU A 589 -135.44 -50.46 -21.71
C LEU A 589 -135.14 -48.98 -22.02
N ARG A 590 -136.15 -48.08 -22.09
CA ARG A 590 -135.95 -46.70 -22.56
C ARG A 590 -135.82 -45.59 -21.48
N LYS A 591 -135.80 -45.90 -20.18
CA LYS A 591 -135.96 -44.86 -19.12
C LYS A 591 -134.78 -44.58 -18.18
N GLN A 592 -133.65 -45.30 -18.25
CA GLN A 592 -132.44 -45.00 -17.46
C GLN A 592 -131.26 -44.40 -18.25
N PHE A 593 -131.51 -43.97 -19.50
CA PHE A 593 -130.58 -43.22 -20.35
C PHE A 593 -130.32 -41.75 -19.91
N LYS A 594 -130.77 -41.32 -18.71
CA LYS A 594 -130.83 -39.90 -18.32
C LYS A 594 -130.04 -39.46 -17.09
N GLN A 595 -129.12 -40.28 -16.59
CA GLN A 595 -128.21 -39.90 -15.49
C GLN A 595 -126.71 -40.00 -15.83
N GLU A 596 -126.35 -40.15 -17.11
CA GLU A 596 -124.95 -40.18 -17.58
C GLU A 596 -124.41 -38.78 -17.95
N GLN A 597 -125.25 -37.74 -17.95
CA GLN A 597 -125.01 -36.52 -18.74
C GLN A 597 -124.49 -35.28 -17.97
N LEU A 598 -123.94 -35.41 -16.76
CA LEU A 598 -123.24 -34.29 -16.11
C LEU A 598 -122.01 -34.73 -15.29
N LEU A 599 -120.89 -34.05 -15.57
CA LEU A 599 -119.61 -34.10 -14.86
C LEU A 599 -118.74 -35.37 -15.04
N LYS A 600 -118.46 -35.67 -16.31
CA LYS A 600 -117.10 -36.08 -16.72
C LYS A 600 -116.05 -35.19 -16.03
N MET A 601 -115.13 -35.77 -15.23
CA MET A 601 -113.68 -35.45 -15.18
C MET A 601 -112.92 -36.26 -14.10
N GLN A 602 -113.22 -37.55 -13.90
CA GLN A 602 -112.44 -38.42 -12.99
C GLN A 602 -111.08 -38.81 -13.61
N ALA A 603 -110.17 -37.83 -13.74
CA ALA A 603 -108.89 -38.02 -14.43
C ALA A 603 -107.68 -37.22 -13.87
N VAL A 604 -107.90 -36.20 -13.02
CA VAL A 604 -106.82 -35.23 -12.67
C VAL A 604 -106.30 -35.36 -11.23
N ASN A 605 -107.04 -36.00 -10.31
CA ASN A 605 -106.67 -36.15 -8.89
C ASN A 605 -105.58 -37.22 -8.64
N LYS A 606 -104.47 -37.19 -9.40
CA LYS A 606 -103.22 -37.88 -9.04
C LYS A 606 -101.93 -37.21 -9.56
N LEU A 607 -101.98 -35.91 -9.85
CA LEU A 607 -100.85 -35.07 -10.26
C LEU A 607 -100.68 -33.84 -9.33
N ALA A 608 -100.71 -34.04 -8.01
CA ALA A 608 -100.76 -32.94 -7.05
C ALA A 608 -99.98 -33.11 -5.73
N GLU A 609 -99.17 -34.17 -5.53
CA GLU A 609 -98.53 -34.41 -4.20
C GLU A 609 -97.03 -34.80 -4.22
N ILE A 610 -96.40 -35.00 -5.38
CA ILE A 610 -94.93 -35.19 -5.46
C ILE A 610 -94.33 -34.30 -6.55
N MET A 611 -94.17 -33.01 -6.25
CA MET A 611 -93.38 -32.07 -7.05
C MET A 611 -92.33 -31.33 -6.21
N ASN A 612 -91.10 -31.83 -6.31
CA ASN A 612 -89.82 -31.12 -6.15
C ASN A 612 -89.51 -30.42 -4.81
N ARG A 613 -88.47 -30.92 -4.12
CA ARG A 613 -87.19 -30.19 -4.02
C ARG A 613 -86.01 -31.05 -3.50
N LYS A 614 -85.06 -31.28 -4.40
CA LYS A 614 -83.59 -31.11 -4.27
C LYS A 614 -82.84 -31.79 -3.10
N ASP A 615 -82.07 -32.82 -3.48
CA ASP A 615 -80.72 -33.26 -3.06
C ASP A 615 -80.24 -33.19 -1.59
N MET A 616 -79.56 -34.27 -1.19
CA MET A 616 -79.04 -34.54 0.15
C MET A 616 -77.62 -35.13 0.09
N SER A 617 -76.87 -34.98 1.19
CA SER A 617 -75.60 -35.65 1.57
C SER A 617 -74.32 -34.82 1.32
N ASN A 618 -73.40 -34.53 2.28
CA ASN A 618 -72.77 -35.33 3.36
C ASN A 618 -71.88 -36.44 2.74
N THR A 619 -70.59 -36.70 3.06
CA THR A 619 -69.61 -36.31 4.12
C THR A 619 -68.20 -36.24 3.48
N GLY A 620 -67.10 -35.70 4.03
CA GLY A 620 -66.76 -35.29 5.40
C GLY A 620 -65.76 -36.24 6.09
N ARG A 621 -64.44 -35.96 6.04
CA ARG A 621 -63.44 -36.49 7.00
C ARG A 621 -62.13 -35.67 7.05
N LYS A 622 -61.37 -35.83 8.14
CA LYS A 622 -60.18 -35.05 8.52
C LYS A 622 -58.88 -35.77 8.15
N ASN A 623 -57.78 -35.02 8.07
CA ASN A 623 -56.43 -35.59 8.23
C ASN A 623 -55.64 -34.82 9.32
N LYS A 624 -54.56 -35.43 9.84
CA LYS A 624 -53.95 -35.08 11.14
C LYS A 624 -52.42 -35.01 11.02
N VAL A 625 -51.82 -33.87 11.34
CA VAL A 625 -50.36 -33.64 11.25
C VAL A 625 -49.63 -34.20 12.49
N SER A 626 -48.37 -34.62 12.31
CA SER A 626 -47.57 -35.33 13.33
C SER A 626 -46.92 -34.41 14.37
N SER A 627 -46.69 -34.96 15.57
CA SER A 627 -46.05 -34.29 16.71
C SER A 627 -44.51 -34.29 16.64
N ALA A 628 -43.92 -35.03 15.68
CA ALA A 628 -42.47 -35.20 15.56
C ALA A 628 -41.77 -33.93 15.03
N ASP A 629 -42.31 -33.35 13.96
CA ASP A 629 -41.61 -32.31 13.17
C ASP A 629 -41.51 -30.96 13.89
N LEU A 630 -42.50 -30.63 14.71
CA LEU A 630 -42.49 -29.43 15.58
C LEU A 630 -41.26 -29.39 16.48
N ARG A 631 -40.92 -30.50 17.14
CA ARG A 631 -39.76 -30.59 18.06
C ARG A 631 -38.42 -30.51 17.34
N LYS A 632 -38.38 -30.84 16.05
CA LYS A 632 -37.18 -30.68 15.21
C LYS A 632 -37.00 -29.21 14.84
N ARG A 633 -38.06 -28.56 14.33
CA ARG A 633 -38.07 -27.11 14.04
C ARG A 633 -37.82 -26.22 15.26
N GLU A 634 -38.29 -26.58 16.47
CA GLU A 634 -37.99 -25.81 17.67
C GLU A 634 -36.49 -25.79 18.02
N LYS A 635 -35.80 -26.94 17.89
CA LYS A 635 -34.35 -27.02 18.14
C LYS A 635 -33.56 -26.25 17.08
N GLU A 636 -33.96 -26.40 15.82
CA GLU A 636 -33.36 -25.73 14.67
C GLU A 636 -33.54 -24.21 14.74
N CYS A 637 -34.73 -23.74 15.10
CA CYS A 637 -35.03 -22.33 15.33
C CYS A 637 -34.20 -21.75 16.50
N ARG A 638 -34.03 -22.48 17.62
CA ARG A 638 -33.15 -22.04 18.71
C ARG A 638 -31.67 -21.98 18.30
N LYS A 639 -31.19 -22.93 17.49
CA LYS A 639 -29.82 -22.92 16.94
C LYS A 639 -29.59 -21.71 16.04
N LEU A 640 -30.50 -21.47 15.09
CA LEU A 640 -30.47 -20.29 14.21
C LEU A 640 -30.60 -18.97 14.98
N GLN A 641 -31.38 -18.92 16.06
CA GLN A 641 -31.48 -17.76 16.96
C GLN A 641 -30.14 -17.47 17.67
N GLN A 642 -29.44 -18.52 18.10
CA GLN A 642 -28.14 -18.42 18.77
C GLN A 642 -27.03 -18.02 17.79
N GLU A 643 -27.02 -18.61 16.59
CA GLU A 643 -26.11 -18.25 15.49
C GLU A 643 -26.31 -16.80 15.05
N LEU A 644 -27.57 -16.35 14.85
CA LEU A 644 -27.90 -14.95 14.55
C LEU A 644 -27.48 -13.99 15.67
N THR A 645 -27.45 -14.44 16.92
CA THR A 645 -27.00 -13.63 18.06
C THR A 645 -25.48 -13.52 18.08
N GLN A 646 -24.76 -14.63 17.91
CA GLN A 646 -23.30 -14.66 17.78
C GLN A 646 -22.82 -13.84 16.58
N GLU A 647 -23.50 -13.91 15.44
CA GLU A 647 -23.10 -13.14 14.26
C GLU A 647 -23.31 -11.64 14.46
N LYS A 648 -24.42 -11.22 15.11
CA LYS A 648 -24.61 -9.83 15.53
C LYS A 648 -23.53 -9.36 16.50
N GLU A 649 -23.10 -10.23 17.41
CA GLU A 649 -22.04 -9.91 18.38
C GLU A 649 -20.68 -9.77 17.69
N LYS A 650 -20.33 -10.65 16.73
CA LYS A 650 -19.16 -10.47 15.85
C LYS A 650 -19.23 -9.17 15.04
N TYR A 651 -20.35 -8.87 14.41
CA TYR A 651 -20.53 -7.61 13.67
C TYR A 651 -20.41 -6.39 14.58
N SER A 652 -20.90 -6.47 15.82
CA SER A 652 -20.74 -5.40 16.82
C SER A 652 -19.28 -5.23 17.27
N GLN A 653 -18.56 -6.33 17.51
CA GLN A 653 -17.13 -6.30 17.86
C GLN A 653 -16.29 -5.77 16.69
N MET A 654 -16.61 -6.19 15.46
CA MET A 654 -15.95 -5.70 14.24
C MET A 654 -16.23 -4.21 14.02
N ALA A 655 -17.47 -3.74 14.17
CA ALA A 655 -17.81 -2.32 14.09
C ALA A 655 -17.08 -1.49 15.16
N ALA A 656 -17.00 -1.98 16.40
CA ALA A 656 -16.23 -1.34 17.46
C ALA A 656 -14.72 -1.30 17.16
N LYS A 657 -14.17 -2.35 16.54
CA LYS A 657 -12.78 -2.39 16.08
C LYS A 657 -12.52 -1.35 14.99
N TRP A 658 -13.33 -1.33 13.92
CA TRP A 658 -13.21 -0.32 12.86
C TRP A 658 -13.38 1.10 13.38
N GLN A 659 -14.30 1.33 14.34
CA GLN A 659 -14.51 2.65 14.95
C GLN A 659 -13.34 3.08 15.84
N LYS A 660 -12.67 2.14 16.52
CA LYS A 660 -11.42 2.38 17.24
C LYS A 660 -10.27 2.69 16.27
N GLU A 661 -10.11 1.89 15.22
CA GLU A 661 -9.06 2.07 14.21
C GLU A 661 -9.23 3.41 13.46
N LEU A 662 -10.47 3.85 13.21
CA LEU A 662 -10.77 5.18 12.69
C LEU A 662 -10.31 6.29 13.65
N GLN A 663 -10.53 6.13 14.96
CA GLN A 663 -10.11 7.10 15.98
C GLN A 663 -8.58 7.12 16.16
N GLU A 664 -7.91 5.97 16.09
CA GLU A 664 -6.45 5.85 16.13
C GLU A 664 -5.81 6.51 14.88
N LEU A 665 -6.34 6.26 13.68
CA LEU A 665 -5.92 6.94 12.45
C LEU A 665 -6.20 8.45 12.47
N GLN A 666 -7.31 8.88 13.06
CA GLN A 666 -7.64 10.30 13.22
C GLN A 666 -6.74 11.01 14.24
N SER A 667 -6.21 10.30 15.25
CA SER A 667 -5.17 10.81 16.15
C SER A 667 -3.84 10.96 15.42
N GLN A 668 -3.40 9.92 14.70
CA GLN A 668 -2.15 9.94 13.95
C GLN A 668 -2.13 11.10 12.92
N ALA A 669 -3.23 11.30 12.18
CA ALA A 669 -3.35 12.40 11.23
C ALA A 669 -3.28 13.80 11.88
N GLN A 670 -3.59 13.93 13.18
CA GLN A 670 -3.42 15.19 13.93
C GLN A 670 -1.96 15.37 14.37
N GLU A 671 -1.32 14.33 14.89
CA GLU A 671 0.10 14.33 15.28
C GLU A 671 1.02 14.61 14.08
N ASP A 672 0.77 13.95 12.94
CA ASP A 672 1.45 14.18 11.67
C ASP A 672 1.28 15.62 11.19
N ASN A 673 0.07 16.19 11.28
CA ASN A 673 -0.19 17.56 10.87
C ASN A 673 0.44 18.61 11.80
N LEU A 674 0.48 18.36 13.12
CA LEU A 674 1.21 19.21 14.07
C LEU A 674 2.72 19.18 13.77
N THR A 675 3.27 17.99 13.54
CA THR A 675 4.69 17.78 13.18
C THR A 675 5.02 18.47 11.85
N ARG A 676 4.16 18.34 10.84
CA ARG A 676 4.29 19.02 9.54
C ARG A 676 4.28 20.55 9.66
N VAL A 677 3.40 21.12 10.51
CA VAL A 677 3.38 22.57 10.77
C VAL A 677 4.67 23.02 11.46
N ARG A 678 5.18 22.25 12.42
CA ARG A 678 6.46 22.55 13.09
C ARG A 678 7.64 22.54 12.12
N LEU A 679 7.79 21.47 11.34
CA LEU A 679 8.85 21.35 10.33
C LEU A 679 8.77 22.46 9.27
N GLN A 680 7.58 22.90 8.88
CA GLN A 680 7.43 24.07 7.99
C GLN A 680 7.93 25.36 8.65
N MET A 681 7.72 25.56 9.96
CA MET A 681 8.22 26.74 10.67
C MET A 681 9.75 26.71 10.87
N GLU A 682 10.34 25.52 11.02
CA GLU A 682 11.80 25.33 11.01
C GLU A 682 12.39 25.62 9.62
N LEU A 683 11.79 25.08 8.55
CA LEU A 683 12.19 25.36 7.16
C LEU A 683 12.08 26.85 6.82
N ASP A 684 10.97 27.52 7.14
CA ASP A 684 10.78 28.97 6.93
C ASP A 684 11.84 29.81 7.68
N SER A 685 12.27 29.34 8.87
CA SER A 685 13.36 29.97 9.64
C SER A 685 14.72 29.78 8.96
N LYS A 686 15.02 28.55 8.49
CA LYS A 686 16.26 28.21 7.79
C LYS A 686 16.37 28.89 6.43
N ASP A 687 15.27 29.04 5.69
CA ASP A 687 15.21 29.86 4.47
C ASP A 687 15.60 31.32 4.77
N SER A 688 15.13 31.89 5.89
CA SER A 688 15.52 33.25 6.30
C SER A 688 16.97 33.35 6.77
N GLU A 689 17.58 32.26 7.27
CA GLU A 689 19.00 32.19 7.59
C GLU A 689 19.86 32.09 6.31
N ILE A 690 19.41 31.31 5.32
CA ILE A 690 20.04 31.19 3.99
C ILE A 690 19.98 32.54 3.26
N GLU A 691 18.84 33.24 3.24
CA GLU A 691 18.73 34.60 2.67
C GLU A 691 19.69 35.58 3.37
N GLN A 692 19.87 35.46 4.69
CA GLN A 692 20.80 36.30 5.45
C GLN A 692 22.27 36.00 5.10
N LEU A 693 22.63 34.74 4.87
CA LEU A 693 23.98 34.32 4.47
C LEU A 693 24.27 34.69 3.01
N GLN A 694 23.30 34.52 2.10
CA GLN A 694 23.38 34.97 0.72
C GLN A 694 23.52 36.49 0.63
N GLY A 695 22.79 37.26 1.45
CA GLY A 695 22.93 38.71 1.54
C GLY A 695 24.32 39.16 2.00
N LYS A 696 24.91 38.48 3.00
CA LYS A 696 26.30 38.70 3.42
C LYS A 696 27.32 38.34 2.33
N LEU A 697 27.10 37.23 1.63
CA LEU A 697 27.96 36.85 0.50
C LEU A 697 27.87 37.86 -0.65
N ALA A 698 26.70 38.43 -0.91
CA ALA A 698 26.51 39.48 -1.90
C ALA A 698 27.23 40.79 -1.51
N SER A 699 27.17 41.21 -0.24
CA SER A 699 27.91 42.41 0.21
C SER A 699 29.42 42.18 0.15
N LEU A 700 29.92 41.06 0.68
CA LEU A 700 31.34 40.68 0.63
C LEU A 700 31.85 40.52 -0.81
N SER A 701 31.01 40.01 -1.73
CA SER A 701 31.33 39.92 -3.16
C SER A 701 31.35 41.30 -3.84
N SER A 702 30.55 42.26 -3.39
CA SER A 702 30.59 43.64 -3.87
C SER A 702 31.83 44.38 -3.33
N GLU A 703 32.15 44.17 -2.05
CA GLU A 703 33.34 44.72 -1.38
C GLU A 703 34.64 44.19 -2.01
N THR A 704 34.68 42.93 -2.45
CA THR A 704 35.85 42.32 -3.11
C THR A 704 35.94 42.57 -4.63
N ALA A 705 34.89 43.10 -5.26
CA ALA A 705 34.93 43.51 -6.67
C ALA A 705 35.57 44.90 -6.89
N SER A 706 35.60 45.75 -5.86
CA SER A 706 36.03 47.16 -5.94
C SER A 706 37.56 47.37 -5.92
N LEU A 707 38.27 46.74 -6.86
CA LEU A 707 39.69 47.03 -7.17
C LEU A 707 39.94 47.28 -8.67
N SER A 708 38.96 47.82 -9.39
CA SER A 708 39.15 48.40 -10.73
C SER A 708 38.60 49.82 -10.79
N SER A 709 39.44 50.75 -11.25
CA SER A 709 39.13 52.18 -11.29
C SER A 709 38.39 52.58 -12.58
N GLY A 710 37.32 53.36 -12.43
CA GLY A 710 36.52 53.88 -13.54
C GLY A 710 35.30 54.62 -13.02
N GLY A 711 35.43 55.92 -12.76
CA GLY A 711 34.41 56.70 -12.04
C GLY A 711 33.16 57.02 -12.85
N ALA A 712 32.00 56.93 -12.19
CA ALA A 712 30.77 57.62 -12.54
C ALA A 712 30.06 58.02 -11.22
N GLU A 713 29.48 59.21 -11.15
CA GLU A 713 28.78 59.68 -9.96
C GLU A 713 27.46 58.92 -9.77
N ASN A 714 27.26 58.26 -8.64
CA ASN A 714 25.95 57.78 -8.20
C ASN A 714 25.88 57.58 -6.68
N ASP A 715 24.78 58.05 -6.09
CA ASP A 715 24.60 58.31 -4.66
C ASP A 715 24.00 57.09 -3.90
N ASP A 716 24.61 55.91 -4.04
CA ASP A 716 24.00 54.62 -3.62
C ASP A 716 24.84 53.80 -2.60
N GLU A 717 26.08 54.20 -2.28
CA GLU A 717 26.94 53.44 -1.35
C GLU A 717 26.40 53.37 0.10
N LEU A 718 25.52 54.30 0.50
CA LEU A 718 24.92 54.30 1.84
C LEU A 718 23.81 53.25 2.02
N MET A 719 23.32 52.64 0.94
CA MET A 719 22.16 51.74 0.96
C MET A 719 22.49 50.29 1.37
N GLY A 720 23.76 49.90 1.40
CA GLY A 720 24.18 48.52 1.67
C GLY A 720 23.73 47.97 3.04
N GLN A 721 23.76 48.78 4.09
CA GLN A 721 23.34 48.36 5.44
C GLN A 721 21.83 48.49 5.71
N GLU A 722 21.06 49.23 4.90
CA GLU A 722 19.62 49.45 5.13
C GLU A 722 18.73 48.21 4.88
N SER A 723 19.20 47.22 4.12
CA SER A 723 18.37 46.12 3.60
C SER A 723 17.84 45.14 4.67
N ARG A 724 18.46 45.09 5.86
CA ARG A 724 18.10 44.18 6.95
C ARG A 724 17.10 44.83 7.91
N LEU A 725 15.82 44.54 7.70
CA LEU A 725 14.73 44.99 8.57
C LEU A 725 14.45 43.94 9.65
N GLU A 726 15.05 44.13 10.82
CA GLU A 726 14.79 43.34 12.02
C GLU A 726 14.85 44.24 13.28
N GLY A 727 14.38 43.73 14.41
CA GLY A 727 14.50 44.40 15.71
C GLY A 727 13.35 44.09 16.67
N TRP A 728 13.34 44.78 17.81
CA TRP A 728 12.36 44.55 18.87
C TRP A 728 11.05 45.30 18.62
N LEU A 729 9.94 44.56 18.60
CA LEU A 729 8.57 45.09 18.60
C LEU A 729 7.78 44.46 19.75
N SER A 730 6.66 45.06 20.12
CA SER A 730 5.80 44.51 21.19
C SER A 730 4.41 44.20 20.66
N VAL A 731 3.91 43.01 20.97
CA VAL A 731 2.67 42.41 20.45
C VAL A 731 1.63 42.35 21.58
N PRO A 732 0.33 42.62 21.35
CA PRO A 732 -0.69 42.50 22.38
C PRO A 732 -0.76 41.08 22.95
N ASN A 733 -0.69 40.95 24.28
CA ASN A 733 -0.99 39.67 24.92
C ASN A 733 -2.50 39.37 24.76
N LYS A 734 -2.83 38.14 24.34
CA LYS A 734 -4.20 37.75 23.93
C LYS A 734 -5.24 37.89 25.05
N GLN A 735 -4.83 37.90 26.32
CA GLN A 735 -5.73 38.08 27.47
C GLN A 735 -5.86 39.56 27.90
N ASN A 736 -6.48 40.38 27.05
CA ASN A 736 -6.95 41.74 27.35
C ASN A 736 -5.87 42.74 27.81
N ILE A 737 -5.52 43.67 26.92
CA ILE A 737 -4.52 44.75 27.09
C ILE A 737 -4.63 45.50 28.43
N ARG A 738 -5.84 45.57 29.05
CA ARG A 738 -6.06 46.18 30.37
C ARG A 738 -5.50 45.42 31.59
N ARG A 739 -5.06 44.17 31.47
CA ARG A 739 -4.51 43.38 32.60
C ARG A 739 -3.14 42.77 32.33
N HIS A 740 -2.88 42.34 31.10
CA HIS A 740 -1.58 41.81 30.70
C HIS A 740 -1.14 42.57 29.46
N GLY A 741 -0.08 43.37 29.61
CA GLY A 741 0.35 44.35 28.61
C GLY A 741 1.06 43.73 27.39
N TRP A 742 1.77 44.59 26.66
CA TRP A 742 2.50 44.21 25.46
C TRP A 742 3.61 43.16 25.74
N LYS A 743 3.59 42.03 25.02
CA LYS A 743 4.65 41.01 25.02
C LYS A 743 5.73 41.46 24.03
N LYS A 744 6.93 41.78 24.53
CA LYS A 744 8.09 42.13 23.68
C LYS A 744 8.54 40.88 22.90
N GLN A 745 8.81 41.02 21.61
CA GLN A 745 9.25 39.97 20.70
C GLN A 745 10.31 40.50 19.73
N TYR A 746 11.21 39.63 19.28
CA TYR A 746 12.21 39.96 18.27
C TYR A 746 11.66 39.62 16.89
N VAL A 747 11.65 40.57 15.96
CA VAL A 747 10.98 40.44 14.66
C VAL A 747 12.00 40.56 13.54
N VAL A 748 11.97 39.62 12.59
CA VAL A 748 12.86 39.56 11.42
C VAL A 748 12.01 39.54 10.16
N VAL A 749 12.32 40.41 9.18
CA VAL A 749 11.60 40.47 7.91
C VAL A 749 12.50 40.01 6.77
N SER A 750 12.24 38.83 6.23
CA SER A 750 12.98 38.23 5.10
C SER A 750 12.52 38.82 3.76
N SER A 751 12.77 38.16 2.64
CA SER A 751 12.21 38.53 1.33
C SER A 751 10.73 38.12 1.16
N LYS A 752 10.30 37.07 1.88
CA LYS A 752 8.98 36.39 1.74
C LYS A 752 8.14 36.33 3.02
N LYS A 753 8.71 36.54 4.21
CA LYS A 753 8.08 36.27 5.52
C LYS A 753 8.36 37.40 6.53
N ILE A 754 7.47 37.56 7.51
CA ILE A 754 7.71 38.30 8.76
C ILE A 754 7.70 37.28 9.90
N ILE A 755 8.81 37.12 10.61
CA ILE A 755 9.02 36.07 11.61
C ILE A 755 9.21 36.70 13.00
N PHE A 756 8.54 36.16 14.01
CA PHE A 756 8.54 36.65 15.38
C PHE A 756 9.09 35.59 16.35
N TYR A 757 10.07 35.97 17.18
CA TYR A 757 10.71 35.13 18.21
C TYR A 757 10.46 35.73 19.61
N ASN A 758 10.57 34.96 20.72
CA ASN A 758 10.46 35.57 22.06
C ASN A 758 11.74 36.33 22.44
N SER A 759 12.91 35.80 22.05
CA SER A 759 14.21 36.46 22.22
C SER A 759 15.01 36.58 20.92
N GLU A 760 16.14 37.29 20.96
CA GLU A 760 17.11 37.37 19.85
C GLU A 760 17.96 36.10 19.75
N ASN A 761 18.16 35.37 20.86
CA ASN A 761 18.89 34.09 20.91
C ASN A 761 18.05 32.90 20.42
N ASP A 762 16.72 33.01 20.53
CA ASP A 762 15.74 32.06 20.00
C ASP A 762 15.90 31.86 18.48
N LYS A 763 16.35 32.91 17.76
CA LYS A 763 16.54 32.94 16.30
C LYS A 763 17.43 31.81 15.76
N GLN A 764 18.33 31.28 16.58
CA GLN A 764 19.24 30.19 16.20
C GLN A 764 18.85 28.81 16.80
N ASN A 765 18.03 28.80 17.86
CA ASN A 765 17.91 27.65 18.77
C ASN A 765 16.48 27.12 18.97
N THR A 766 15.44 27.81 18.49
CA THR A 766 14.04 27.45 18.76
C THR A 766 13.09 27.83 17.63
N ASP A 767 11.99 27.06 17.49
CA ASP A 767 10.89 27.38 16.59
C ASP A 767 10.32 28.80 16.84
N PRO A 768 10.11 29.62 15.78
CA PRO A 768 9.52 30.95 15.91
C PRO A 768 8.08 30.88 16.46
N VAL A 769 7.61 31.96 17.07
CA VAL A 769 6.30 32.03 17.75
C VAL A 769 5.16 32.29 16.77
N LEU A 770 5.44 33.10 15.75
CA LEU A 770 4.51 33.53 14.72
C LEU A 770 5.29 33.76 13.43
N ILE A 771 4.74 33.30 12.31
CA ILE A 771 5.19 33.63 10.95
C ILE A 771 3.99 34.22 10.20
N LEU A 772 4.21 35.34 9.52
CA LEU A 772 3.26 35.92 8.56
C LEU A 772 3.85 35.88 7.16
N ASP A 773 3.11 35.32 6.22
CA ASP A 773 3.50 35.26 4.81
C ASP A 773 3.35 36.64 4.17
N LEU A 774 4.46 37.21 3.67
CA LEU A 774 4.48 38.59 3.18
C LEU A 774 3.54 38.75 1.98
N ASN A 775 3.49 37.75 1.09
CA ASN A 775 2.55 37.68 -0.03
C ASN A 775 1.07 37.50 0.40
N LYS A 776 0.78 37.34 1.70
CA LYS A 776 -0.55 37.39 2.31
C LYS A 776 -0.80 38.67 3.12
N VAL A 777 0.21 39.53 3.29
CA VAL A 777 0.08 40.87 3.90
C VAL A 777 -0.47 41.85 2.86
N PHE A 778 -1.57 42.52 3.19
CA PHE A 778 -2.24 43.51 2.36
C PHE A 778 -1.63 44.90 2.52
N HIS A 779 -1.35 45.33 3.76
CA HIS A 779 -0.97 46.71 4.08
C HIS A 779 -0.34 46.85 5.48
N VAL A 780 0.38 47.96 5.69
CA VAL A 780 0.88 48.44 6.98
C VAL A 780 0.58 49.94 7.11
N ARG A 781 0.07 50.37 8.26
CA ARG A 781 -0.21 51.81 8.56
C ARG A 781 0.01 52.16 10.02
N SER A 782 0.28 53.42 10.32
CA SER A 782 0.08 53.99 11.67
C SER A 782 -1.39 53.86 12.10
N VAL A 783 -1.63 53.76 13.41
CA VAL A 783 -2.99 53.78 13.96
C VAL A 783 -3.42 55.18 14.36
N THR A 784 -4.74 55.40 14.40
CA THR A 784 -5.38 56.59 14.95
C THR A 784 -6.08 56.25 16.27
N GLN A 785 -6.52 57.29 16.99
CA GLN A 785 -7.33 57.12 18.22
C GLN A 785 -8.59 56.27 18.03
N GLY A 786 -9.15 56.23 16.81
CA GLY A 786 -10.32 55.41 16.46
C GLY A 786 -10.00 53.92 16.25
N ASP A 787 -8.78 53.59 15.83
CA ASP A 787 -8.35 52.20 15.66
C ASP A 787 -7.98 51.55 17.01
N VAL A 788 -7.47 52.33 17.97
CA VAL A 788 -6.99 51.85 19.28
C VAL A 788 -7.67 52.53 20.48
N ILE A 789 -9.02 52.46 20.51
CA ILE A 789 -9.92 53.05 21.53
C ILE A 789 -9.67 52.69 23.02
N ARG A 790 -8.63 51.92 23.34
CA ARG A 790 -8.25 51.48 24.71
C ARG A 790 -6.73 51.54 24.98
N ALA A 791 -5.92 52.08 24.06
CA ALA A 791 -4.50 52.30 24.28
C ALA A 791 -4.25 53.66 24.95
N ASP A 792 -3.18 53.79 25.73
CA ASP A 792 -2.78 55.06 26.34
C ASP A 792 -2.33 56.07 25.28
N PRO A 793 -2.65 57.38 25.41
CA PRO A 793 -2.31 58.38 24.39
C PRO A 793 -0.81 58.52 24.06
N THR A 794 0.08 58.11 24.96
CA THR A 794 1.54 58.03 24.78
C THR A 794 1.99 56.90 23.87
N ASP A 795 1.15 55.89 23.67
CA ASP A 795 1.47 54.67 22.94
C ASP A 795 0.90 54.71 21.52
N ILE A 796 -0.23 55.40 21.31
CA ILE A 796 -0.85 55.61 19.99
C ILE A 796 0.16 56.06 18.91
N PRO A 797 1.01 57.10 19.10
CA PRO A 797 1.99 57.51 18.09
C PRO A 797 3.16 56.53 17.88
N ARG A 798 3.19 55.41 18.63
CA ARG A 798 4.19 54.34 18.55
C ARG A 798 3.61 53.01 18.04
N ILE A 799 2.29 52.93 17.84
CA ILE A 799 1.60 51.73 17.37
C ILE A 799 1.39 51.80 15.85
N PHE A 800 1.50 50.65 15.18
CA PHE A 800 1.11 50.44 13.80
C PHE A 800 0.31 49.15 13.63
N GLN A 801 -0.46 49.06 12.55
CA GLN A 801 -1.34 47.93 12.23
C GLN A 801 -0.85 47.26 10.94
N LEU A 802 -0.67 45.93 10.98
CA LEU A 802 -0.60 45.06 9.81
C LEU A 802 -1.98 44.50 9.51
N LEU A 803 -2.33 44.41 8.21
CA LEU A 803 -3.52 43.74 7.70
C LEU A 803 -3.10 42.61 6.76
N TYR A 804 -3.59 41.38 6.97
CA TYR A 804 -3.14 40.17 6.27
C TYR A 804 -4.24 39.11 6.16
N ALA A 805 -4.12 38.17 5.22
CA ALA A 805 -5.08 37.06 5.06
C ALA A 805 -4.91 35.99 6.15
N GLY A 806 -6.02 35.48 6.67
CA GLY A 806 -6.03 34.55 7.81
C GLY A 806 -5.38 33.19 7.58
N GLU A 807 -5.20 32.80 6.31
CA GLU A 807 -4.45 31.65 5.80
C GLU A 807 -2.91 31.81 5.90
N GLY A 808 -2.40 33.04 5.86
CA GLY A 808 -0.97 33.35 5.83
C GLY A 808 -0.32 33.47 7.21
N GLU A 809 -0.82 32.72 8.19
CA GLU A 809 -0.41 32.81 9.59
C GLU A 809 -0.08 31.42 10.17
N ALA A 810 1.20 31.17 10.45
CA ALA A 810 1.64 30.02 11.22
C ALA A 810 2.00 30.43 12.66
N ARG A 811 1.68 29.59 13.65
CA ARG A 811 2.01 29.81 15.07
C ARG A 811 2.54 28.53 15.70
N ARG A 812 3.45 28.69 16.66
CA ARG A 812 3.97 27.60 17.47
C ARG A 812 2.86 27.01 18.36
N PRO A 813 2.75 25.67 18.50
CA PRO A 813 1.74 25.04 19.34
C PRO A 813 1.80 25.41 20.85
N ASP A 814 3.00 25.60 21.41
CA ASP A 814 3.21 25.66 22.87
C ASP A 814 2.81 26.99 23.54
N ASP A 815 2.83 28.13 22.84
CA ASP A 815 2.57 29.46 23.43
C ASP A 815 1.06 29.65 23.59
N GLY A 816 0.51 29.12 24.70
CA GLY A 816 -0.90 28.81 25.02
C GLY A 816 -1.94 29.94 24.94
N GLY A 817 -1.99 30.61 23.79
CA GLY A 817 -2.92 31.68 23.45
C GLY A 817 -3.98 31.21 22.47
N LEU A 818 -4.89 30.34 22.94
CA LEU A 818 -6.14 29.87 22.31
C LEU A 818 -6.48 30.56 20.97
N SER A 819 -6.13 29.93 19.86
CA SER A 819 -6.54 30.39 18.54
C SER A 819 -6.52 29.28 17.49
N GLN A 820 -7.62 29.21 16.74
CA GLN A 820 -7.77 28.60 15.41
C GLN A 820 -7.63 27.07 15.21
N LEU A 821 -7.01 26.28 16.11
CA LEU A 821 -7.18 24.80 16.08
C LEU A 821 -8.06 24.27 17.22
N GLU A 822 -7.74 24.52 18.50
CA GLU A 822 -8.52 23.97 19.63
C GLU A 822 -10.01 24.32 19.59
N LEU A 823 -10.40 25.46 19.02
CA LEU A 823 -11.82 25.85 18.95
C LEU A 823 -12.65 25.02 17.95
N SER A 824 -11.99 24.30 17.03
CA SER A 824 -12.60 23.24 16.20
C SER A 824 -12.38 21.86 16.83
N VAL A 825 -11.13 21.54 17.18
CA VAL A 825 -10.72 20.18 17.58
C VAL A 825 -11.31 19.76 18.93
N LEU A 826 -11.48 20.67 19.90
CA LEU A 826 -12.16 20.39 21.18
C LEU A 826 -13.71 20.44 21.08
N ARG A 827 -14.29 20.39 19.87
CA ARG A 827 -15.75 20.51 19.67
C ARG A 827 -16.42 19.44 18.81
N ASP A 828 -15.70 18.81 17.88
CA ASP A 828 -16.28 17.75 17.05
C ASP A 828 -16.53 16.43 17.82
N ASP A 829 -15.77 16.14 18.88
CA ASP A 829 -15.94 14.91 19.69
C ASP A 829 -16.98 15.07 20.82
N LYS A 830 -18.20 15.45 20.44
CA LYS A 830 -19.41 15.25 21.25
C LYS A 830 -20.46 14.51 20.42
N PRO A 831 -20.80 13.25 20.73
CA PRO A 831 -21.76 12.48 19.94
C PRO A 831 -23.14 13.19 19.93
N GLY A 832 -23.56 13.65 18.74
CA GLY A 832 -24.83 14.35 18.54
C GLY A 832 -24.74 15.74 17.89
N THR A 833 -23.55 16.26 17.56
CA THR A 833 -23.38 17.43 16.65
C THR A 833 -23.38 17.03 15.18
N ILE A 834 -23.86 17.93 14.30
CA ILE A 834 -23.90 17.72 12.85
C ILE A 834 -23.45 19.00 12.12
N SER A 835 -22.45 18.89 11.25
CA SER A 835 -21.87 20.04 10.53
C SER A 835 -22.33 20.12 9.07
N LEU A 836 -22.89 21.26 8.65
CA LEU A 836 -23.38 21.48 7.27
C LEU A 836 -23.28 22.95 6.85
N LYS A 837 -22.71 23.24 5.67
CA LYS A 837 -22.59 24.60 5.09
C LYS A 837 -22.08 25.67 6.10
N GLY A 838 -21.12 25.27 6.94
CA GLY A 838 -20.52 26.11 7.98
C GLY A 838 -21.32 26.25 9.29
N HIS A 839 -22.50 25.63 9.40
CA HIS A 839 -23.26 25.52 10.65
C HIS A 839 -22.79 24.34 11.47
N GLU A 840 -22.87 24.47 12.79
CA GLU A 840 -22.62 23.44 13.80
C GLU A 840 -23.96 23.15 14.51
N PHE A 841 -24.75 22.21 14.00
CA PHE A 841 -26.09 21.92 14.51
C PHE A 841 -26.06 20.97 15.72
N VAL A 842 -26.85 21.29 16.75
CA VAL A 842 -27.20 20.39 17.86
C VAL A 842 -28.68 20.06 17.84
N GLN A 843 -29.04 18.81 18.16
CA GLN A 843 -30.43 18.44 18.36
C GLN A 843 -30.99 19.07 19.65
N ILE A 844 -32.11 19.80 19.54
CA ILE A 844 -32.78 20.50 20.64
C ILE A 844 -34.30 20.24 20.56
N SER A 845 -34.94 20.10 21.72
CA SER A 845 -36.39 19.89 21.86
C SER A 845 -37.08 21.15 22.38
N TYR A 846 -37.92 21.80 21.57
CA TYR A 846 -38.59 23.05 21.97
C TYR A 846 -39.97 22.79 22.59
N HIS A 847 -40.12 23.02 23.89
CA HIS A 847 -41.42 22.90 24.57
C HIS A 847 -42.21 24.23 24.59
N MET A 848 -41.66 25.31 24.01
CA MET A 848 -42.24 26.66 23.94
C MET A 848 -42.26 27.20 22.49
N PRO A 849 -43.16 28.12 22.12
CA PRO A 849 -43.32 28.66 20.77
C PRO A 849 -42.02 29.00 20.05
N THR A 850 -41.68 28.20 19.03
CA THR A 850 -40.46 28.30 18.22
C THR A 850 -40.75 27.76 16.81
N ASN A 851 -40.34 28.48 15.76
CA ASN A 851 -40.62 28.12 14.36
C ASN A 851 -39.33 27.85 13.58
N CYS A 852 -39.43 27.06 12.52
CA CYS A 852 -38.33 26.70 11.62
C CYS A 852 -38.00 27.84 10.66
N GLU A 853 -36.73 28.23 10.56
CA GLU A 853 -36.28 29.32 9.68
C GLU A 853 -36.21 28.91 8.19
N VAL A 854 -36.34 27.61 7.88
CA VAL A 854 -36.42 27.11 6.49
C VAL A 854 -37.86 27.00 5.98
N CYS A 855 -38.76 26.37 6.74
CA CYS A 855 -40.13 26.09 6.29
C CYS A 855 -41.25 26.77 7.10
N THR A 856 -40.91 27.67 8.03
CA THR A 856 -41.78 28.43 8.95
C THR A 856 -42.73 27.63 9.85
N LYS A 857 -42.81 26.30 9.70
CA LYS A 857 -43.60 25.40 10.55
C LYS A 857 -43.10 25.39 12.01
N PRO A 858 -43.96 25.07 12.99
CA PRO A 858 -43.55 24.88 14.38
C PRO A 858 -42.44 23.84 14.57
N LEU A 859 -41.40 24.20 15.34
CA LEU A 859 -40.40 23.28 15.89
C LEU A 859 -40.78 22.79 17.30
N TRP A 860 -41.96 23.19 17.80
CA TRP A 860 -42.32 23.06 19.20
C TRP A 860 -43.63 22.31 19.42
N HIS A 861 -43.74 21.63 20.57
CA HIS A 861 -44.98 21.07 21.09
C HIS A 861 -44.77 20.68 22.57
N MET A 862 -45.78 20.90 23.43
CA MET A 862 -45.59 20.84 24.89
C MET A 862 -45.15 19.47 25.44
N PHE A 863 -45.64 18.37 24.88
CA PHE A 863 -45.36 17.02 25.39
C PHE A 863 -44.43 16.17 24.50
N ARG A 864 -44.40 16.46 23.20
CA ARG A 864 -43.60 15.74 22.19
C ARG A 864 -43.23 16.69 21.06
N PRO A 865 -42.17 17.52 21.22
CA PRO A 865 -41.72 18.42 20.16
C PRO A 865 -41.21 17.66 18.93
N PRO A 866 -41.41 18.20 17.71
CA PRO A 866 -40.76 17.69 16.50
C PRO A 866 -39.22 17.66 16.62
N PRO A 867 -38.53 16.71 15.97
CA PRO A 867 -37.06 16.72 15.90
C PRO A 867 -36.52 18.02 15.28
N ALA A 868 -35.81 18.80 16.08
CA ALA A 868 -35.29 20.10 15.70
C ALA A 868 -33.78 20.22 15.95
N LEU A 869 -33.13 21.09 15.19
CA LEU A 869 -31.71 21.40 15.23
C LEU A 869 -31.53 22.91 15.47
N GLU A 870 -30.60 23.30 16.35
CA GLU A 870 -30.13 24.68 16.51
C GLU A 870 -28.65 24.78 16.15
N CYS A 871 -28.25 25.76 15.32
CA CYS A 871 -26.85 26.03 15.06
C CYS A 871 -26.20 26.73 16.27
N ARG A 872 -25.19 26.11 16.92
CA ARG A 872 -24.48 26.72 18.07
C ARG A 872 -23.88 28.09 17.74
N ARG A 873 -23.47 28.30 16.47
CA ARG A 873 -22.80 29.51 15.98
C ARG A 873 -23.78 30.67 15.79
N CYS A 874 -24.64 30.60 14.78
CA CYS A 874 -25.54 31.70 14.40
C CYS A 874 -27.01 31.53 14.88
N ARG A 875 -27.29 30.52 15.71
CA ARG A 875 -28.59 30.27 16.36
C ARG A 875 -29.78 29.98 15.45
N ILE A 876 -29.56 29.79 14.14
CA ILE A 876 -30.60 29.34 13.20
C ILE A 876 -31.24 28.01 13.64
N LYS A 877 -32.56 27.91 13.49
CA LYS A 877 -33.39 26.81 13.97
C LYS A 877 -34.10 26.10 12.82
N VAL A 878 -33.90 24.79 12.67
CA VAL A 878 -34.46 24.00 11.56
C VAL A 878 -35.02 22.64 12.02
N HIS A 879 -35.97 22.07 11.27
CA HIS A 879 -36.36 20.66 11.46
C HIS A 879 -35.22 19.73 11.02
N ARG A 880 -35.07 18.61 11.71
CA ARG A 880 -34.09 17.57 11.33
C ARG A 880 -34.34 17.02 9.92
N ASP A 881 -35.62 16.89 9.52
CA ASP A 881 -36.05 16.47 8.19
C ASP A 881 -35.37 17.20 7.02
N HIS A 882 -35.11 18.51 7.14
CA HIS A 882 -34.46 19.28 6.07
C HIS A 882 -33.01 18.83 5.82
N LEU A 883 -32.34 18.38 6.88
CA LEU A 883 -30.98 17.87 6.81
C LEU A 883 -30.96 16.41 6.31
N ASP A 884 -31.80 15.55 6.89
CA ASP A 884 -31.87 14.12 6.54
C ASP A 884 -32.35 13.90 5.08
N ARG A 885 -33.09 14.84 4.48
CA ARG A 885 -33.52 14.83 3.06
C ARG A 885 -32.52 15.45 2.08
N LYS A 886 -31.42 16.03 2.55
CA LYS A 886 -30.48 16.85 1.75
C LYS A 886 -31.18 17.99 0.97
N GLU A 887 -32.16 18.64 1.58
CA GLU A 887 -32.80 19.82 0.96
C GLU A 887 -31.80 20.99 0.94
N ASP A 888 -31.51 21.51 -0.26
CA ASP A 888 -30.44 22.51 -0.47
C ASP A 888 -30.77 23.91 0.12
N SER A 889 -31.97 24.05 0.69
CA SER A 889 -32.61 25.26 1.21
C SER A 889 -31.97 25.86 2.47
N ILE A 890 -31.06 25.16 3.14
CA ILE A 890 -30.26 25.73 4.24
C ILE A 890 -29.18 26.65 3.66
N ALA A 891 -29.29 27.96 3.92
CA ALA A 891 -28.29 28.96 3.53
C ALA A 891 -27.00 28.84 4.38
N PRO A 892 -25.82 29.22 3.87
CA PRO A 892 -24.56 29.16 4.61
C PRO A 892 -24.55 29.94 5.94
N CYS A 893 -23.72 29.51 6.88
CA CYS A 893 -23.65 30.14 8.20
C CYS A 893 -23.05 31.55 8.14
N LYS A 894 -23.84 32.56 8.52
CA LYS A 894 -23.40 33.98 8.61
C LYS A 894 -22.29 34.23 9.63
N LEU A 895 -22.01 33.26 10.51
CA LEU A 895 -20.90 33.26 11.46
C LEU A 895 -19.94 32.09 11.21
N HIS A 896 -19.85 31.64 9.95
CA HIS A 896 -18.75 30.79 9.51
C HIS A 896 -17.43 31.57 9.58
N TYR A 897 -16.34 30.87 9.86
CA TYR A 897 -15.01 31.46 9.87
C TYR A 897 -14.35 31.10 8.54
N ASP A 898 -14.19 32.09 7.67
CA ASP A 898 -13.51 31.93 6.40
C ASP A 898 -11.98 32.02 6.61
N PRO A 899 -11.18 31.01 6.22
CA PRO A 899 -9.72 31.13 6.20
C PRO A 899 -9.20 32.35 5.42
N ASN A 900 -9.95 32.81 4.41
CA ASN A 900 -9.63 33.96 3.59
C ASN A 900 -10.01 35.30 4.23
N SER A 901 -10.58 35.29 5.46
CA SER A 901 -10.92 36.53 6.18
C SER A 901 -9.67 37.34 6.53
N ALA A 902 -9.76 38.66 6.40
CA ALA A 902 -8.67 39.57 6.72
C ALA A 902 -8.52 39.71 8.25
N LYS A 903 -7.30 39.51 8.75
CA LYS A 903 -6.90 39.73 10.13
C LYS A 903 -6.13 41.04 10.27
N GLU A 904 -6.11 41.55 11.50
CA GLU A 904 -5.25 42.64 11.93
C GLU A 904 -4.22 42.17 12.97
N LEU A 905 -3.06 42.84 13.00
CA LEU A 905 -2.08 42.71 14.07
C LEU A 905 -1.56 44.10 14.44
N LEU A 906 -1.77 44.49 15.69
CA LEU A 906 -1.21 45.72 16.25
C LEU A 906 0.22 45.45 16.75
N LEU A 907 1.13 46.38 16.49
CA LEU A 907 2.54 46.31 16.86
C LEU A 907 2.98 47.64 17.47
N LEU A 908 3.54 47.60 18.68
CA LEU A 908 4.12 48.75 19.37
C LEU A 908 5.63 48.79 19.15
N ALA A 909 6.13 49.89 18.58
CA ALA A 909 7.55 50.20 18.49
C ALA A 909 8.06 50.93 19.75
N ALA A 910 9.38 50.99 19.95
CA ALA A 910 9.98 51.64 21.12
C ALA A 910 9.72 53.16 21.13
N THR A 911 9.99 53.83 20.01
CA THR A 911 9.71 55.26 19.78
C THR A 911 8.72 55.51 18.64
N SER A 912 8.25 56.75 18.51
CA SER A 912 7.43 57.19 17.37
C SER A 912 8.21 57.27 16.05
N ASP A 913 9.53 57.35 16.09
CA ASP A 913 10.36 57.39 14.89
C ASP A 913 10.71 55.97 14.43
N ASP A 914 10.87 55.03 15.36
CA ASP A 914 10.85 53.59 15.04
C ASP A 914 9.54 53.19 14.38
N GLN A 915 8.38 53.66 14.88
CA GLN A 915 7.06 53.40 14.28
C GLN A 915 7.02 53.83 12.81
N LYS A 916 7.54 55.02 12.49
CA LYS A 916 7.66 55.52 11.12
C LYS A 916 8.60 54.65 10.29
N LEU A 917 9.79 54.34 10.81
CA LEU A 917 10.81 53.55 10.12
C LEU A 917 10.31 52.14 9.78
N TRP A 918 9.68 51.46 10.75
CA TRP A 918 9.03 50.16 10.54
C TRP A 918 7.92 50.24 9.51
N THR A 919 7.01 51.22 9.61
CA THR A 919 5.90 51.39 8.67
C THR A 919 6.40 51.69 7.25
N GLN A 920 7.45 52.51 7.10
CA GLN A 920 8.02 52.87 5.81
C GLN A 920 8.79 51.70 5.18
N ARG A 921 9.66 51.01 5.93
CA ARG A 921 10.45 49.88 5.42
C ARG A 921 9.58 48.63 5.18
N LEU A 922 8.61 48.32 6.06
CA LEU A 922 7.59 47.30 5.79
C LEU A 922 6.74 47.70 4.58
N GLY A 923 6.35 48.97 4.46
CA GLY A 923 5.59 49.48 3.31
C GLY A 923 6.31 49.21 1.99
N LYS A 924 7.61 49.56 1.90
CA LYS A 924 8.47 49.24 0.75
C LYS A 924 8.56 47.72 0.48
N LYS A 925 8.67 46.88 1.51
CA LYS A 925 8.70 45.40 1.33
C LYS A 925 7.34 44.82 0.88
N ILE A 926 6.23 45.27 1.45
CA ILE A 926 4.87 44.86 1.06
C ILE A 926 4.52 45.36 -0.36
N GLN A 927 5.08 46.50 -0.80
CA GLN A 927 4.95 46.95 -2.19
C GLN A 927 5.73 46.08 -3.19
N LYS A 928 6.86 45.48 -2.78
CA LYS A 928 7.70 44.62 -3.65
C LYS A 928 7.26 43.14 -3.66
N SER A 929 6.87 42.60 -2.50
CA SER A 929 6.64 41.16 -2.29
C SER A 929 5.32 40.85 -1.56
N GLY A 930 4.46 41.85 -1.38
CA GLY A 930 3.17 41.70 -0.68
C GLY A 930 2.05 41.18 -1.57
N TYR A 931 0.85 41.04 -1.00
CA TYR A 931 -0.33 40.46 -1.68
C TYR A 931 -0.60 41.09 -3.05
N LYS A 932 -0.53 42.42 -3.15
CA LYS A 932 -0.75 43.16 -4.41
C LYS A 932 0.36 43.02 -5.45
N ALA A 933 1.56 42.62 -5.05
CA ALA A 933 2.68 42.40 -5.97
C ALA A 933 2.54 41.02 -6.65
N ASN A 934 2.30 39.97 -5.86
CA ASN A 934 2.12 38.62 -6.40
C ASN A 934 0.81 38.44 -7.17
N SER A 935 -0.26 39.17 -6.84
CA SER A 935 -1.54 39.07 -7.56
C SER A 935 -1.54 39.69 -8.97
N GLY A 936 -0.43 40.29 -9.41
CA GLY A 936 -0.30 40.97 -10.71
C GLY A 936 0.45 40.18 -11.79
N VAL A 937 0.87 38.94 -11.52
CA VAL A 937 1.73 38.17 -12.45
C VAL A 937 0.93 37.54 -13.61
N ASP A 938 -0.30 37.07 -13.36
CA ASP A 938 -1.23 36.58 -14.38
C ASP A 938 -2.24 37.66 -14.79
N GLY A 939 -1.78 38.69 -15.51
CA GLY A 939 -2.64 39.78 -15.96
C GLY A 939 -1.98 40.74 -16.96
N ALA A 940 -2.51 40.78 -18.18
CA ALA A 940 -2.01 41.57 -19.32
C ALA A 940 -1.57 43.02 -19.00
N ARG A 941 -0.52 43.48 -19.68
CA ARG A 941 -0.09 44.90 -19.73
C ARG A 941 -1.27 45.81 -20.09
N VAL A 942 -1.71 46.66 -19.15
CA VAL A 942 -2.56 47.83 -19.45
C VAL A 942 -1.94 49.06 -18.79
N SER A 943 -1.42 49.97 -19.61
CA SER A 943 -1.07 51.32 -19.16
C SER A 943 -2.32 52.20 -19.20
N PRO A 944 -2.55 53.00 -18.15
CA PRO A 944 -3.10 54.33 -18.26
C PRO A 944 -2.00 55.40 -18.15
N ARG A 945 -2.35 56.62 -18.55
CA ARG A 945 -1.53 57.84 -18.56
C ARG A 945 -1.13 58.31 -17.16
#